data_AF-A0A1F9XK43-F1
#
_entry.id   AF-A0A1F9XK43-F1
#
_cell.length_a   1.000
_cell.length_b   1.000
_cell.length_c   1.000
_cell.angle_alpha   90.00
_cell.angle_beta   90.00
_cell.angle_gamma   90.00
#
_symmetry.space_group_name_H-M   'P 1'
#
loop_
_entity.id
_entity.type
_entity.pdbx_description
1 polymer ?
#
loop_
_entity_poly.entity_id
_entity_poly.type
_entity_poly.pdbx_seq_one_letter_code
_entity_poly.pdbx_strand_id
1 'polypeptide(L)'
;MAILLTIYHGGLTDLFGASYYVQNGGNDNAAGTIAAPWAHCPGMHEWTGSQALSPGDTVYFINSGTWAGTYNKYVLNVATGGITYDGCTWGSGPVGSMAKIYSSIKMLSEMGIVTINVDHPTIPTVVKGFEINGSTGDTNGIRFMPGNYTQQNLTGAVKRVENCAVYDAGISTTNWSYGICVTSIENGEHKTGTTLSNVEILNCKVARASRSGIVVYPSSGNTDDKCTNIVIRGCEVWGCGTSTTSIAAGIGLKNWTSNVLVEYNYSHDNIGLSASFPTGLGFFMDGVWECDGSYQATVRYNIFTGNGSDGTRFSNVGPRDVYFYGNIVASNGGAGISIRPNNGGLSTKDFKMKIYNNTFYKNCRESVWNDGEAALNRTIWTASVLEFTNNIVYADSTGTGPRICLYDEISPARVTAHSNNIYYRAGGGNLVRNGTPYYTSANLSSWESSAYSTLPAFKNTTNVPSGFIGTYGVNLIPNADGLSVETGTAINNGANIGSSYNGAINLSGKSGALTRPQGGGWDIGAYEYTMIGVDTSPPTNIATVNDGTGADESATTLTTQLSANWTSSADAESGVAAYKYAIGTSPSSTNTSGWATIGNVLTITKTGLSLTVGTTYYFSVKAVNGSTLESNATNSNGVVVLDITPPVMASVRDGTGADIVSTMANDRLSANWDEASDPESGVSGYLYAIGTTPGGTNVAAWTSLGSNYFSITRSSLTLSPGSTYYFSVKAVNSSNLASLPVNSNGQYVIAIDTGDITPPTAPAVVRDGSGADISFTYSSTTLTANWAASSDPESGIARYWIAIGTIPGSGNIKTWFDNGQMTSFNMNSFSLTANLTYYISIKAENNVGLQSLSATTSDGQVVLIQAPIDTTPPVISLVLAQNITQTAAVITWTTDEPATSLVEYGSSANYNKTTTLDSSLATTHSMAITNLVATSVYHYRVISRDTFGNETASVDYTFTTLPPATPINAEIHAYPNPYRISNNGVVKFRVTGASSLEVNIYTISGRLVKKLKEIPGAAETTWDVTNTEGEKVGRGIYIYKITCGSGESVTGKLAAIK
;
A
#
# COMPACT_ATOMS: atom_id res chain seq x y z
N MET A 1 8.79 21.80 10.41
CA MET A 1 9.95 20.89 10.62
C MET A 1 9.41 19.74 11.46
N ALA A 2 9.67 18.51 11.00
CA ALA A 2 9.03 17.22 11.34
C ALA A 2 8.68 17.02 12.85
N ILE A 3 7.71 16.20 13.25
CA ILE A 3 7.62 14.74 13.12
C ILE A 3 6.21 14.29 13.59
N LEU A 4 5.76 13.11 13.11
CA LEU A 4 4.94 12.08 13.80
C LEU A 4 3.52 11.85 13.24
N LEU A 5 3.43 10.96 12.24
CA LEU A 5 2.24 10.11 12.04
C LEU A 5 2.67 8.73 11.55
N THR A 6 2.79 7.77 12.47
CA THR A 6 2.88 6.33 12.22
C THR A 6 2.42 5.70 13.54
N ILE A 7 1.40 4.84 13.60
CA ILE A 7 1.47 3.40 13.29
C ILE A 7 0.03 2.86 13.22
N TYR A 8 -0.31 2.11 12.17
CA TYR A 8 -0.86 0.75 12.23
C TYR A 8 -0.98 0.19 10.80
N HIS A 9 -0.11 -0.76 10.45
CA HIS A 9 -0.45 -2.08 9.90
C HIS A 9 0.85 -2.81 9.52
N GLY A 10 1.00 -4.03 10.03
CA GLY A 10 2.21 -4.83 9.90
C GLY A 10 2.42 -5.44 8.51
N GLY A 11 3.69 -5.74 8.23
CA GLY A 11 4.08 -6.71 7.23
C GLY A 11 4.07 -6.24 5.77
N LEU A 12 4.72 -5.13 5.44
CA LEU A 12 5.24 -4.90 4.08
C LEU A 12 6.63 -4.28 4.19
N THR A 13 7.62 -4.99 3.67
CA THR A 13 8.96 -4.48 3.35
C THR A 13 8.84 -3.23 2.46
N ASP A 14 9.60 -2.18 2.81
CA ASP A 14 9.90 -0.96 2.04
C ASP A 14 9.15 -0.75 0.72
N LEU A 15 8.11 0.09 0.76
CA LEU A 15 7.52 0.72 -0.43
C LEU A 15 7.47 2.24 -0.20
N PHE A 16 8.64 2.87 -0.06
CA PHE A 16 8.72 4.33 -0.17
C PHE A 16 8.63 4.70 -1.65
N GLY A 17 7.44 5.09 -2.10
CA GLY A 17 7.32 5.76 -3.39
C GLY A 17 7.96 7.15 -3.37
N ALA A 18 8.15 7.74 -4.54
CA ALA A 18 8.73 9.05 -4.71
C ALA A 18 7.80 10.16 -4.18
N SER A 19 8.39 11.28 -3.76
CA SER A 19 7.66 12.47 -3.31
C SER A 19 7.76 13.59 -4.33
N TYR A 20 6.61 14.13 -4.72
CA TYR A 20 6.49 15.23 -5.69
C TYR A 20 5.78 16.43 -5.07
N TYR A 21 6.05 17.61 -5.60
CA TYR A 21 5.60 18.89 -5.04
C TYR A 21 4.94 19.75 -6.12
N VAL A 22 3.78 20.33 -5.80
CA VAL A 22 2.92 21.09 -6.72
C VAL A 22 2.58 22.45 -6.11
N GLN A 23 2.93 23.53 -6.80
CA GLN A 23 2.61 24.89 -6.35
C GLN A 23 2.14 25.78 -7.51
N ASN A 24 1.32 26.79 -7.20
CA ASN A 24 0.99 27.81 -8.19
C ASN A 24 2.26 28.50 -8.72
N GLY A 25 2.38 28.60 -10.05
CA GLY A 25 3.56 29.16 -10.71
C GLY A 25 4.74 28.19 -10.84
N GLY A 26 4.56 26.90 -10.51
CA GLY A 26 5.52 25.85 -10.85
C GLY A 26 5.64 25.59 -12.37
N ASN A 27 6.37 24.54 -12.75
CA ASN A 27 6.54 24.16 -14.16
C ASN A 27 6.31 22.65 -14.33
N ASP A 28 5.34 22.25 -15.14
CA ASP A 28 4.98 20.84 -15.34
C ASP A 28 6.07 20.02 -16.05
N ASN A 29 7.04 20.68 -16.71
CA ASN A 29 8.21 20.03 -17.28
C ASN A 29 9.38 19.92 -16.27
N ALA A 30 9.20 20.39 -15.04
CA ALA A 30 10.21 20.26 -13.98
C ALA A 30 10.22 18.84 -13.37
N ALA A 31 11.22 18.55 -12.53
CA ALA A 31 11.37 17.26 -11.88
C ALA A 31 10.38 17.00 -10.72
N GLY A 32 9.56 17.99 -10.35
CA GLY A 32 8.56 17.86 -9.28
C GLY A 32 9.17 17.82 -7.87
N THR A 33 10.41 18.28 -7.70
CA THR A 33 11.06 18.35 -6.38
C THR A 33 10.66 19.63 -5.63
N ILE A 34 10.94 19.73 -4.33
CA ILE A 34 10.68 20.97 -3.55
C ILE A 34 11.32 22.20 -4.22
N ALA A 35 12.53 22.04 -4.78
CA ALA A 35 13.26 23.13 -5.42
C ALA A 35 12.76 23.46 -6.83
N ALA A 36 12.11 22.50 -7.50
CA ALA A 36 11.57 22.65 -8.84
C ALA A 36 10.17 21.97 -8.94
N PRO A 37 9.16 22.55 -8.26
CA PRO A 37 7.83 21.96 -8.16
C PRO A 37 7.06 22.10 -9.46
N TRP A 38 6.12 21.19 -9.68
CA TRP A 38 5.19 21.26 -10.80
C TRP A 38 4.14 22.36 -10.61
N ALA A 39 3.52 22.82 -11.70
CA ALA A 39 2.34 23.69 -11.62
C ALA A 39 1.07 22.87 -11.36
N HIS A 40 0.98 21.70 -11.98
CA HIS A 40 -0.08 20.70 -11.86
C HIS A 40 0.55 19.33 -11.63
N CYS A 41 -0.23 18.29 -11.35
CA CYS A 41 0.31 16.92 -11.26
C CYS A 41 -0.36 15.98 -12.25
N PRO A 42 0.26 14.82 -12.54
CA PRO A 42 -0.41 13.76 -13.29
C PRO A 42 -1.79 13.44 -12.69
N GLY A 43 -2.81 13.43 -13.57
CA GLY A 43 -4.22 13.29 -13.19
C GLY A 43 -5.01 14.60 -13.16
N MET A 44 -4.34 15.75 -13.05
CA MET A 44 -5.01 17.03 -13.28
C MET A 44 -5.22 17.27 -14.76
N HIS A 45 -6.36 17.84 -15.15
CA HIS A 45 -6.60 18.12 -16.58
C HIS A 45 -5.56 19.07 -17.18
N GLU A 46 -5.11 20.05 -16.40
CA GLU A 46 -4.17 21.08 -16.84
C GLU A 46 -2.70 20.60 -16.82
N TRP A 47 -2.46 19.33 -16.47
CA TRP A 47 -1.14 18.73 -16.51
C TRP A 47 -0.59 18.67 -17.94
N THR A 48 0.54 19.33 -18.15
CA THR A 48 1.23 19.37 -19.45
C THR A 48 2.56 18.61 -19.48
N GLY A 49 2.97 18.05 -18.34
CA GLY A 49 4.22 17.30 -18.22
C GLY A 49 4.12 15.87 -18.73
N SER A 50 5.27 15.20 -18.84
CA SER A 50 5.37 13.82 -19.34
C SER A 50 5.56 12.76 -18.25
N GLN A 51 5.84 13.17 -17.02
CA GLN A 51 6.10 12.25 -15.91
C GLN A 51 4.81 11.51 -15.49
N ALA A 52 4.95 10.22 -15.20
CA ALA A 52 3.88 9.38 -14.67
C ALA A 52 4.12 9.08 -13.18
N LEU A 53 3.04 8.88 -12.42
CA LEU A 53 3.09 8.45 -11.02
C LEU A 53 3.07 6.94 -10.93
N SER A 54 3.75 6.38 -9.91
CA SER A 54 3.78 4.96 -9.60
C SER A 54 3.10 4.67 -8.26
N PRO A 55 2.46 3.50 -8.08
CA PRO A 55 1.87 3.14 -6.79
C PRO A 55 2.86 3.28 -5.63
N GLY A 56 2.45 3.93 -4.55
CA GLY A 56 3.28 4.30 -3.40
C GLY A 56 3.75 5.77 -3.42
N ASP A 57 3.69 6.46 -4.57
CA ASP A 57 4.12 7.85 -4.67
C ASP A 57 3.20 8.80 -3.89
N THR A 58 3.78 9.92 -3.44
CA THR A 58 3.07 11.00 -2.74
C THR A 58 3.23 12.33 -3.47
N VAL A 59 2.12 13.03 -3.69
CA VAL A 59 2.07 14.35 -4.33
C VAL A 59 1.60 15.39 -3.32
N TYR A 60 2.50 16.29 -2.94
CA TYR A 60 2.26 17.38 -2.00
C TYR A 60 1.86 18.66 -2.74
N PHE A 61 0.67 19.17 -2.45
CA PHE A 61 0.22 20.49 -2.91
C PHE A 61 0.56 21.53 -1.85
N ILE A 62 1.01 22.71 -2.28
CA ILE A 62 1.23 23.81 -1.34
C ILE A 62 -0.11 24.20 -0.69
N ASN A 63 -0.14 24.24 0.64
CA ASN A 63 -1.36 24.35 1.44
C ASN A 63 -2.09 25.71 1.36
N SER A 64 -1.48 26.71 0.74
CA SER A 64 -2.11 27.99 0.38
C SER A 64 -2.46 28.08 -1.11
N GLY A 65 -2.18 27.02 -1.87
CA GLY A 65 -2.33 27.00 -3.31
C GLY A 65 -3.79 26.88 -3.72
N THR A 66 -4.07 27.30 -4.95
CA THR A 66 -5.42 27.34 -5.53
C THR A 66 -5.37 26.90 -6.99
N TRP A 67 -6.04 25.80 -7.31
CA TRP A 67 -6.08 25.22 -8.65
C TRP A 67 -7.50 25.25 -9.20
N ALA A 68 -7.66 25.98 -10.30
CA ALA A 68 -8.91 26.12 -11.02
C ALA A 68 -8.87 25.21 -12.25
N GLY A 69 -9.78 24.26 -12.39
CA GLY A 69 -9.86 23.48 -13.62
C GLY A 69 -10.70 24.18 -14.70
N THR A 70 -10.26 24.07 -15.95
CA THR A 70 -10.98 24.54 -17.14
C THR A 70 -11.68 23.41 -17.91
N TYR A 71 -11.65 22.18 -17.41
CA TYR A 71 -12.29 21.02 -18.02
C TYR A 71 -13.59 20.65 -17.34
N ASN A 72 -14.59 20.32 -18.14
CA ASN A 72 -15.95 20.11 -17.66
C ASN A 72 -16.20 18.68 -17.13
N LYS A 73 -15.18 17.85 -16.90
CA LYS A 73 -15.36 16.52 -16.27
C LYS A 73 -14.67 16.33 -14.93
N TYR A 74 -13.54 16.97 -14.69
CA TYR A 74 -12.82 16.88 -13.42
C TYR A 74 -11.73 17.95 -13.42
N VAL A 75 -11.28 18.30 -12.22
CA VAL A 75 -10.07 19.10 -12.03
C VAL A 75 -8.91 18.15 -11.73
N LEU A 76 -9.13 17.21 -10.81
CA LEU A 76 -8.21 16.12 -10.49
C LEU A 76 -8.92 14.78 -10.68
N ASN A 77 -8.37 13.94 -11.55
CA ASN A 77 -8.73 12.54 -11.67
C ASN A 77 -7.55 11.67 -11.27
N VAL A 78 -7.74 10.75 -10.32
CA VAL A 78 -6.68 9.82 -9.93
C VAL A 78 -6.30 8.98 -11.15
N ALA A 79 -5.11 9.19 -11.69
CA ALA A 79 -4.67 8.52 -12.92
C ALA A 79 -4.09 7.11 -12.65
N THR A 80 -3.65 6.85 -11.43
CA THR A 80 -2.99 5.60 -11.02
C THR A 80 -3.42 5.27 -9.59
N GLY A 81 -3.75 4.01 -9.31
CA GLY A 81 -4.10 3.57 -7.96
C GLY A 81 -2.88 3.53 -7.03
N GLY A 82 -3.10 3.64 -5.72
CA GLY A 82 -2.03 3.57 -4.72
C GLY A 82 -1.26 4.88 -4.53
N ILE A 83 -1.81 6.02 -4.96
CA ILE A 83 -1.18 7.34 -4.85
C ILE A 83 -1.74 8.09 -3.65
N THR A 84 -0.88 8.83 -2.94
CA THR A 84 -1.29 9.80 -1.91
C THR A 84 -1.21 11.23 -2.45
N TYR A 85 -2.33 11.93 -2.49
CA TYR A 85 -2.42 13.37 -2.75
C TYR A 85 -2.64 14.11 -1.43
N ASP A 86 -1.73 15.02 -1.08
CA ASP A 86 -1.70 15.73 0.20
C ASP A 86 -1.76 17.24 0.00
N GLY A 87 -2.88 17.85 0.39
CA GLY A 87 -3.13 19.28 0.26
C GLY A 87 -2.82 20.13 1.47
N CYS A 88 -2.35 19.57 2.59
CA CYS A 88 -2.27 20.32 3.85
C CYS A 88 -0.92 20.27 4.56
N THR A 89 -0.03 19.33 4.23
CA THR A 89 1.23 19.15 4.99
C THR A 89 2.41 19.97 4.50
N TRP A 90 2.39 20.49 3.27
CA TRP A 90 3.48 21.25 2.68
C TRP A 90 3.08 22.70 2.41
N GLY A 91 3.96 23.65 2.72
CA GLY A 91 3.74 25.09 2.54
C GLY A 91 3.84 25.88 3.85
N SER A 92 3.80 27.21 3.73
CA SER A 92 3.89 28.15 4.87
C SER A 92 2.55 28.77 5.26
N GLY A 93 1.43 28.20 4.81
CA GLY A 93 0.10 28.63 5.22
C GLY A 93 -0.11 28.49 6.74
N PRO A 94 -1.02 29.27 7.34
CA PRO A 94 -1.47 29.06 8.71
C PRO A 94 -1.80 27.59 9.02
N VAL A 95 -1.64 27.18 10.28
CA VAL A 95 -2.01 25.84 10.72
C VAL A 95 -3.49 25.57 10.36
N GLY A 96 -3.72 24.53 9.56
CA GLY A 96 -5.06 24.17 9.06
C GLY A 96 -5.40 24.73 7.67
N SER A 97 -4.49 25.44 7.00
CA SER A 97 -4.63 25.79 5.59
C SER A 97 -4.62 24.53 4.71
N MET A 98 -5.47 24.53 3.69
CA MET A 98 -5.64 23.44 2.73
C MET A 98 -5.52 23.99 1.31
N ALA A 99 -4.87 23.22 0.44
CA ALA A 99 -4.87 23.44 -0.99
C ALA A 99 -6.30 23.48 -1.51
N LYS A 100 -6.62 24.49 -2.32
CA LYS A 100 -7.96 24.68 -2.87
C LYS A 100 -8.06 24.15 -4.30
N ILE A 101 -9.06 23.32 -4.58
CA ILE A 101 -9.38 22.83 -5.92
C ILE A 101 -10.82 23.22 -6.25
N TYR A 102 -11.03 23.83 -7.41
CA TYR A 102 -12.36 24.23 -7.86
C TYR A 102 -12.45 24.23 -9.37
N SER A 103 -13.67 24.16 -9.91
CA SER A 103 -13.88 24.35 -11.35
C SER A 103 -14.07 25.83 -11.67
N SER A 104 -13.47 26.32 -12.76
CA SER A 104 -13.71 27.66 -13.29
C SER A 104 -14.86 27.74 -14.30
N ILE A 105 -15.34 26.58 -14.77
CA ILE A 105 -16.40 26.45 -15.76
C ILE A 105 -17.53 25.54 -15.28
N LYS A 106 -18.67 25.57 -15.98
CA LYS A 106 -19.75 24.62 -15.75
C LYS A 106 -19.29 23.20 -16.10
N MET A 107 -19.27 22.33 -15.10
CA MET A 107 -19.05 20.89 -15.27
C MET A 107 -20.25 20.22 -15.95
N LEU A 108 -19.99 19.12 -16.67
CA LEU A 108 -21.03 18.20 -17.11
C LEU A 108 -21.74 17.65 -15.88
N SER A 109 -23.05 17.46 -16.00
CA SER A 109 -23.88 16.94 -14.92
C SER A 109 -23.28 15.67 -14.35
N GLU A 110 -23.27 15.57 -13.02
CA GLU A 110 -22.83 14.38 -12.29
C GLU A 110 -21.32 14.16 -12.25
N MET A 111 -20.48 15.01 -12.83
CA MET A 111 -19.03 14.85 -12.72
C MET A 111 -18.47 15.31 -11.38
N GLY A 112 -17.35 14.74 -10.92
CA GLY A 112 -16.68 15.10 -9.67
C GLY A 112 -15.50 16.05 -9.89
N ILE A 113 -15.39 17.13 -9.10
CA ILE A 113 -14.19 18.00 -9.13
C ILE A 113 -12.94 17.18 -8.86
N VAL A 114 -13.01 16.32 -7.84
CA VAL A 114 -12.05 15.25 -7.61
C VAL A 114 -12.72 13.92 -7.92
N THR A 115 -12.11 13.14 -8.79
CA THR A 115 -12.59 11.81 -9.17
C THR A 115 -11.57 10.75 -8.80
N ILE A 116 -12.02 9.71 -8.11
CA ILE A 116 -11.23 8.52 -7.78
C ILE A 116 -11.84 7.35 -8.54
N ASN A 117 -11.18 6.95 -9.63
CA ASN A 117 -11.74 5.97 -10.55
C ASN A 117 -10.88 4.75 -10.85
N VAL A 118 -9.73 4.66 -10.17
CA VAL A 118 -8.78 3.55 -10.22
C VAL A 118 -8.30 3.24 -8.80
N ASP A 119 -7.95 1.98 -8.56
CA ASP A 119 -7.39 1.50 -7.32
C ASP A 119 -6.17 0.60 -7.57
N HIS A 120 -5.39 0.36 -6.52
CA HIS A 120 -4.28 -0.59 -6.55
C HIS A 120 -4.68 -1.84 -5.76
N PRO A 121 -4.22 -3.05 -6.12
CA PRO A 121 -4.57 -4.27 -5.39
C PRO A 121 -4.21 -4.24 -3.89
N THR A 122 -3.11 -3.58 -3.51
CA THR A 122 -2.54 -3.65 -2.15
C THR A 122 -2.16 -2.31 -1.50
N ILE A 123 -2.11 -1.21 -2.26
CA ILE A 123 -1.61 0.09 -1.76
C ILE A 123 -2.76 1.09 -1.73
N PRO A 124 -3.04 1.75 -0.59
CA PRO A 124 -4.16 2.69 -0.51
C PRO A 124 -4.00 3.89 -1.45
N THR A 125 -5.10 4.29 -2.10
CA THR A 125 -5.21 5.61 -2.74
C THR A 125 -5.75 6.59 -1.71
N VAL A 126 -5.05 7.69 -1.45
CA VAL A 126 -5.42 8.67 -0.41
C VAL A 126 -5.51 10.06 -1.01
N VAL A 127 -6.63 10.75 -0.79
CA VAL A 127 -6.79 12.18 -1.08
C VAL A 127 -7.07 12.89 0.24
N LYS A 128 -6.15 13.74 0.70
CA LYS A 128 -6.30 14.38 2.01
C LYS A 128 -5.97 15.87 2.03
N GLY A 129 -6.65 16.60 2.88
CA GLY A 129 -6.30 18.00 3.18
C GLY A 129 -6.61 19.01 2.08
N PHE A 130 -7.69 18.82 1.31
CA PHE A 130 -8.10 19.75 0.26
C PHE A 130 -9.37 20.51 0.60
N GLU A 131 -9.42 21.80 0.25
CA GLU A 131 -10.67 22.55 0.12
C GLU A 131 -11.20 22.38 -1.31
N ILE A 132 -12.43 21.90 -1.47
CA ILE A 132 -13.05 21.60 -2.77
C ILE A 132 -14.32 22.43 -2.90
N ASN A 133 -14.40 23.23 -3.97
CA ASN A 133 -15.53 24.13 -4.18
C ASN A 133 -16.27 23.84 -5.50
N GLY A 134 -17.54 23.45 -5.39
CA GLY A 134 -18.45 23.07 -6.46
C GLY A 134 -19.28 24.19 -7.09
N SER A 135 -18.99 25.46 -6.78
CA SER A 135 -19.93 26.56 -7.02
C SER A 135 -20.22 26.88 -8.50
N THR A 136 -19.42 26.39 -9.44
CA THR A 136 -19.46 26.82 -10.84
C THR A 136 -20.31 25.94 -11.75
N GLY A 137 -20.98 24.91 -11.24
CA GLY A 137 -21.88 24.08 -12.07
C GLY A 137 -22.53 22.89 -11.36
N ASP A 138 -23.08 21.97 -12.16
CA ASP A 138 -23.81 20.78 -11.72
C ASP A 138 -22.85 19.62 -11.40
N THR A 139 -21.99 19.81 -10.40
CA THR A 139 -20.87 18.91 -10.09
C THR A 139 -20.92 18.36 -8.68
N ASN A 140 -20.51 17.09 -8.56
CA ASN A 140 -20.15 16.51 -7.28
C ASN A 140 -18.82 17.10 -6.79
N GLY A 141 -18.63 17.21 -5.48
CA GLY A 141 -17.35 17.62 -4.92
C GLY A 141 -16.28 16.55 -5.13
N ILE A 142 -16.42 15.44 -4.41
CA ILE A 142 -15.57 14.25 -4.59
C ILE A 142 -16.45 13.08 -5.04
N ARG A 143 -15.98 12.35 -6.05
CA ARG A 143 -16.68 11.16 -6.54
C ARG A 143 -15.74 9.96 -6.60
N PHE A 144 -16.19 8.85 -6.01
CA PHE A 144 -15.64 7.52 -6.26
C PHE A 144 -16.52 6.85 -7.31
N MET A 145 -15.94 6.45 -8.44
CA MET A 145 -16.65 5.74 -9.51
C MET A 145 -15.67 4.93 -10.35
N PRO A 146 -15.92 3.66 -10.69
CA PRO A 146 -15.07 2.92 -11.63
C PRO A 146 -14.98 3.65 -12.98
N GLY A 147 -13.76 3.80 -13.53
CA GLY A 147 -13.54 4.60 -14.73
C GLY A 147 -13.74 3.84 -16.05
N ASN A 148 -14.57 4.39 -16.94
CA ASN A 148 -14.83 3.93 -18.32
C ASN A 148 -15.32 2.48 -18.45
N TYR A 149 -15.81 2.17 -19.66
CA TYR A 149 -16.46 0.91 -20.03
C TYR A 149 -15.68 -0.40 -19.75
N THR A 150 -14.38 -0.34 -19.45
CA THR A 150 -13.49 -1.51 -19.31
C THR A 150 -13.18 -1.90 -17.85
N GLN A 151 -13.23 -0.97 -16.89
CA GLN A 151 -12.95 -1.28 -15.48
C GLN A 151 -14.27 -1.56 -14.74
N GLN A 152 -14.58 -2.85 -14.56
CA GLN A 152 -15.86 -3.26 -13.98
C GLN A 152 -15.93 -3.16 -12.45
N ASN A 153 -14.81 -3.09 -11.73
CA ASN A 153 -14.78 -3.15 -10.26
C ASN A 153 -13.66 -2.29 -9.65
N LEU A 154 -13.95 -1.63 -8.52
CA LEU A 154 -12.97 -0.98 -7.64
C LEU A 154 -12.97 -1.69 -6.29
N THR A 155 -12.25 -2.81 -6.22
CA THR A 155 -12.28 -3.76 -5.09
C THR A 155 -10.92 -4.02 -4.45
N GLY A 156 -9.87 -3.34 -4.91
CA GLY A 156 -8.51 -3.42 -4.37
C GLY A 156 -8.38 -2.76 -2.99
N ALA A 157 -7.20 -2.21 -2.72
CA ALA A 157 -6.88 -1.54 -1.47
C ALA A 157 -7.79 -0.33 -1.18
N VAL A 158 -7.68 0.19 0.04
CA VAL A 158 -8.53 1.29 0.53
C VAL A 158 -8.41 2.52 -0.36
N LYS A 159 -9.57 3.13 -0.67
CA LYS A 159 -9.65 4.48 -1.25
C LYS A 159 -10.14 5.41 -0.16
N ARG A 160 -9.27 6.30 0.30
CA ARG A 160 -9.50 7.16 1.46
C ARG A 160 -9.59 8.62 1.03
N VAL A 161 -10.61 9.29 1.53
CA VAL A 161 -10.69 10.75 1.57
C VAL A 161 -10.62 11.18 3.03
N GLU A 162 -9.67 12.04 3.37
CA GLU A 162 -9.40 12.40 4.76
C GLU A 162 -9.21 13.91 4.93
N ASN A 163 -9.84 14.51 5.95
CA ASN A 163 -9.63 15.91 6.32
C ASN A 163 -9.81 16.87 5.12
N CYS A 164 -10.77 16.58 4.24
CA CYS A 164 -11.13 17.45 3.12
C CYS A 164 -12.36 18.29 3.48
N ALA A 165 -12.44 19.49 2.90
CA ALA A 165 -13.54 20.42 3.09
C ALA A 165 -14.24 20.69 1.77
N VAL A 166 -15.44 20.14 1.58
CA VAL A 166 -16.21 20.16 0.34
C VAL A 166 -17.41 21.10 0.48
N TYR A 167 -17.52 22.07 -0.40
CA TYR A 167 -18.57 23.10 -0.32
C TYR A 167 -19.26 23.32 -1.67
N ASP A 168 -20.54 23.69 -1.60
CA ASP A 168 -21.30 24.25 -2.71
C ASP A 168 -21.39 23.33 -3.94
N ALA A 169 -21.41 22.01 -3.72
CA ALA A 169 -21.53 21.01 -4.78
C ALA A 169 -22.90 21.06 -5.47
N GLY A 170 -22.93 21.57 -6.70
CA GLY A 170 -24.15 21.73 -7.51
C GLY A 170 -25.05 22.83 -6.97
N ILE A 171 -24.80 24.09 -7.37
CA ILE A 171 -25.66 25.23 -6.97
C ILE A 171 -27.01 25.24 -7.71
N SER A 172 -27.15 24.51 -8.82
CA SER A 172 -28.43 24.45 -9.53
C SER A 172 -29.49 23.73 -8.73
N THR A 173 -30.67 24.33 -8.60
CA THR A 173 -31.82 23.72 -7.93
C THR A 173 -32.45 22.58 -8.74
N THR A 174 -32.07 22.42 -10.01
CA THR A 174 -32.69 21.47 -10.95
C THR A 174 -31.92 20.16 -11.13
N ASN A 175 -30.63 20.09 -10.76
CA ASN A 175 -29.76 18.93 -11.02
C ASN A 175 -29.24 18.27 -9.74
N TRP A 176 -28.93 16.97 -9.82
CA TRP A 176 -28.62 16.12 -8.67
C TRP A 176 -27.11 16.01 -8.40
N SER A 177 -26.56 16.92 -7.60
CA SER A 177 -25.14 16.84 -7.20
C SER A 177 -24.96 16.59 -5.71
N TYR A 178 -23.89 15.91 -5.36
CA TYR A 178 -23.55 15.45 -4.03
C TYR A 178 -22.23 16.06 -3.57
N GLY A 179 -22.04 16.25 -2.27
CA GLY A 179 -20.75 16.66 -1.73
C GLY A 179 -19.68 15.60 -1.98
N ILE A 180 -19.84 14.44 -1.33
CA ILE A 180 -19.01 13.25 -1.53
C ILE A 180 -19.91 12.09 -1.95
N CYS A 181 -19.63 11.47 -3.08
CA CYS A 181 -20.45 10.40 -3.66
C CYS A 181 -19.64 9.14 -3.91
N VAL A 182 -20.10 8.02 -3.37
CA VAL A 182 -19.59 6.67 -3.64
C VAL A 182 -20.59 5.98 -4.54
N THR A 183 -20.27 5.79 -5.83
CA THR A 183 -21.22 5.30 -6.83
C THR A 183 -20.60 4.28 -7.78
N SER A 184 -21.43 3.39 -8.32
CA SER A 184 -21.09 2.46 -9.39
C SER A 184 -21.62 2.89 -10.77
N ILE A 185 -22.32 4.04 -10.88
CA ILE A 185 -22.85 4.57 -12.15
C ILE A 185 -21.86 5.51 -12.86
N GLU A 186 -21.78 5.36 -14.19
CA GLU A 186 -21.32 6.39 -15.14
C GLU A 186 -22.53 7.01 -15.89
N ASN A 187 -22.75 8.33 -15.77
CA ASN A 187 -23.61 9.16 -16.64
C ASN A 187 -24.97 8.57 -17.09
N GLY A 188 -25.72 7.93 -16.20
CA GLY A 188 -27.03 7.36 -16.52
C GLY A 188 -27.01 6.13 -17.43
N GLU A 189 -25.83 5.61 -17.82
CA GLU A 189 -25.67 4.35 -18.54
C GLU A 189 -25.31 3.24 -17.55
N HIS A 190 -26.30 2.39 -17.26
CA HIS A 190 -26.13 1.26 -16.36
C HIS A 190 -25.25 0.18 -17.00
N LYS A 191 -24.05 -0.04 -16.45
CA LYS A 191 -23.31 -1.30 -16.65
C LYS A 191 -23.64 -2.25 -15.52
N THR A 192 -24.30 -3.34 -15.88
CA THR A 192 -24.75 -4.36 -14.94
C THR A 192 -23.57 -5.08 -14.28
N GLY A 193 -23.47 -5.07 -12.95
CA GLY A 193 -22.53 -5.92 -12.19
C GLY A 193 -21.29 -5.23 -11.62
N THR A 194 -21.38 -3.93 -11.34
CA THR A 194 -20.26 -3.10 -10.90
C THR A 194 -20.14 -3.08 -9.37
N THR A 195 -19.01 -3.51 -8.83
CA THR A 195 -18.71 -3.51 -7.38
C THR A 195 -17.66 -2.47 -7.02
N LEU A 196 -17.97 -1.68 -6.00
CA LEU A 196 -17.06 -0.73 -5.36
C LEU A 196 -16.93 -1.09 -3.89
N SER A 197 -15.72 -1.41 -3.42
CA SER A 197 -15.49 -1.80 -2.03
C SER A 197 -14.27 -1.15 -1.39
N ASN A 198 -14.21 -1.05 -0.07
CA ASN A 198 -13.05 -0.52 0.68
C ASN A 198 -12.90 1.00 0.49
N VAL A 199 -13.89 1.76 0.94
CA VAL A 199 -13.84 3.24 0.94
C VAL A 199 -13.90 3.78 2.36
N GLU A 200 -13.06 4.78 2.62
CA GLU A 200 -13.06 5.50 3.89
C GLU A 200 -13.23 7.00 3.64
N ILE A 201 -14.20 7.62 4.31
CA ILE A 201 -14.44 9.07 4.32
C ILE A 201 -14.26 9.52 5.77
N LEU A 202 -13.15 10.19 6.05
CA LEU A 202 -12.70 10.47 7.41
C LEU A 202 -12.54 11.97 7.64
N ASN A 203 -13.05 12.48 8.76
CA ASN A 203 -12.78 13.85 9.25
C ASN A 203 -13.12 14.97 8.24
N CYS A 204 -14.02 14.71 7.30
CA CYS A 204 -14.36 15.65 6.23
C CYS A 204 -15.45 16.64 6.64
N LYS A 205 -15.37 17.86 6.14
CA LYS A 205 -16.44 18.86 6.22
C LYS A 205 -17.17 18.92 4.89
N VAL A 206 -18.49 18.80 4.89
CA VAL A 206 -19.29 18.82 3.66
C VAL A 206 -20.47 19.75 3.85
N ALA A 207 -20.60 20.78 3.01
CA ALA A 207 -21.72 21.70 3.15
C ALA A 207 -22.35 22.15 1.84
N ARG A 208 -23.65 22.47 1.93
CA ARG A 208 -24.41 23.15 0.87
C ARG A 208 -24.41 22.41 -0.47
N ALA A 209 -24.41 21.07 -0.44
CA ALA A 209 -24.66 20.27 -1.63
C ALA A 209 -26.13 20.38 -2.06
N SER A 210 -26.41 20.40 -3.38
CA SER A 210 -27.80 20.42 -3.90
C SER A 210 -28.62 19.22 -3.46
N ARG A 211 -28.01 18.04 -3.43
CA ARG A 211 -28.63 16.80 -2.97
C ARG A 211 -28.02 16.37 -1.63
N SER A 212 -27.57 15.14 -1.51
CA SER A 212 -26.99 14.66 -0.26
C SER A 212 -25.57 15.18 -0.06
N GLY A 213 -25.19 15.43 1.20
CA GLY A 213 -23.83 15.80 1.54
C GLY A 213 -22.87 14.66 1.24
N ILE A 214 -22.98 13.56 1.99
CA ILE A 214 -22.26 12.32 1.74
C ILE A 214 -23.27 11.25 1.32
N VAL A 215 -23.00 10.53 0.24
CA VAL A 215 -23.88 9.46 -0.23
C VAL A 215 -23.12 8.22 -0.67
N VAL A 216 -23.68 7.05 -0.34
CA VAL A 216 -23.30 5.76 -0.91
C VAL A 216 -24.46 5.25 -1.76
N TYR A 217 -24.22 5.11 -3.06
CA TYR A 217 -25.27 4.93 -4.07
C TYR A 217 -24.80 4.03 -5.24
N PRO A 218 -24.93 2.69 -5.12
CA PRO A 218 -24.51 1.71 -6.12
C PRO A 218 -25.50 1.54 -7.30
N SER A 219 -26.07 2.61 -7.86
CA SER A 219 -27.06 2.58 -8.97
C SER A 219 -28.51 2.26 -8.64
N SER A 220 -29.46 2.95 -9.31
CA SER A 220 -30.92 2.92 -9.05
C SER A 220 -31.71 1.77 -9.66
N GLY A 221 -31.08 0.78 -10.30
CA GLY A 221 -31.87 -0.15 -11.13
C GLY A 221 -31.31 -1.54 -11.34
N ASN A 222 -30.13 -1.86 -10.81
CA ASN A 222 -29.52 -3.17 -11.01
C ASN A 222 -29.19 -3.87 -9.68
N THR A 223 -29.59 -5.13 -9.55
CA THR A 223 -29.30 -5.97 -8.38
C THR A 223 -27.83 -6.38 -8.25
N ASP A 224 -27.06 -6.27 -9.33
CA ASP A 224 -25.69 -6.77 -9.40
C ASP A 224 -24.67 -5.69 -9.01
N ASP A 225 -25.06 -4.42 -8.98
CA ASP A 225 -24.19 -3.31 -8.60
C ASP A 225 -24.12 -3.18 -7.07
N LYS A 226 -22.92 -3.07 -6.49
CA LYS A 226 -22.73 -3.14 -5.03
C LYS A 226 -21.72 -2.12 -4.52
N CYS A 227 -22.04 -1.49 -3.40
CA CYS A 227 -21.08 -0.74 -2.59
C CYS A 227 -20.88 -1.48 -1.26
N THR A 228 -19.66 -1.90 -0.93
CA THR A 228 -19.41 -2.69 0.30
C THR A 228 -18.16 -2.28 1.06
N ASN A 229 -18.10 -2.55 2.37
CA ASN A 229 -16.97 -2.17 3.23
C ASN A 229 -16.66 -0.67 3.14
N ILE A 230 -17.61 0.14 3.64
CA ILE A 230 -17.56 1.60 3.58
C ILE A 230 -17.54 2.17 4.99
N VAL A 231 -16.62 3.09 5.28
CA VAL A 231 -16.53 3.79 6.57
C VAL A 231 -16.74 5.28 6.36
N ILE A 232 -17.66 5.87 7.13
CA ILE A 232 -17.92 7.32 7.20
C ILE A 232 -17.75 7.72 8.67
N ARG A 233 -16.66 8.42 8.99
CA ARG A 233 -16.29 8.72 10.38
C ARG A 233 -15.82 10.16 10.58
N GLY A 234 -16.28 10.79 11.65
CA GLY A 234 -15.78 12.11 12.08
C GLY A 234 -16.15 13.25 11.14
N CYS A 235 -17.13 13.05 10.25
CA CYS A 235 -17.53 14.05 9.27
C CYS A 235 -18.52 15.06 9.85
N GLU A 236 -18.42 16.31 9.40
CA GLU A 236 -19.39 17.38 9.67
C GLU A 236 -20.15 17.67 8.38
N VAL A 237 -21.48 17.55 8.38
CA VAL A 237 -22.31 17.68 7.18
C VAL A 237 -23.50 18.60 7.41
N TRP A 238 -23.57 19.72 6.69
CA TRP A 238 -24.63 20.69 6.93
C TRP A 238 -25.15 21.45 5.73
N GLY A 239 -26.35 22.02 5.85
CA GLY A 239 -26.94 22.87 4.82
C GLY A 239 -27.18 22.16 3.49
N CYS A 240 -27.16 20.82 3.44
CA CYS A 240 -27.34 20.05 2.21
C CYS A 240 -28.83 19.90 1.87
N GLY A 241 -29.12 19.52 0.62
CA GLY A 241 -30.49 19.36 0.13
C GLY A 241 -31.15 20.68 -0.27
N THR A 242 -30.40 21.54 -0.98
CA THR A 242 -30.92 22.82 -1.50
C THR A 242 -31.79 22.66 -2.76
N SER A 243 -31.76 21.49 -3.41
CA SER A 243 -32.61 21.16 -4.57
C SER A 243 -34.06 20.91 -4.15
N THR A 244 -34.99 21.35 -5.00
CA THR A 244 -36.45 21.23 -4.77
C THR A 244 -37.08 19.97 -5.38
N THR A 245 -36.30 19.14 -6.08
CA THR A 245 -36.83 18.09 -6.97
C THR A 245 -36.56 16.65 -6.49
N SER A 246 -35.84 16.43 -5.39
CA SER A 246 -35.52 15.07 -4.92
C SER A 246 -35.24 14.95 -3.43
N ILE A 247 -35.27 13.70 -2.91
CA ILE A 247 -34.87 13.39 -1.53
C ILE A 247 -33.36 13.57 -1.37
N ALA A 248 -32.98 14.32 -0.33
CA ALA A 248 -31.63 14.61 0.08
C ALA A 248 -31.40 14.21 1.55
N ALA A 249 -30.14 14.11 1.94
CA ALA A 249 -29.76 13.84 3.33
C ALA A 249 -28.38 14.42 3.60
N GLY A 250 -28.06 14.74 4.84
CA GLY A 250 -26.67 14.95 5.24
C GLY A 250 -25.84 13.73 4.86
N ILE A 251 -26.19 12.56 5.41
CA ILE A 251 -25.57 11.28 5.07
C ILE A 251 -26.64 10.31 4.54
N GLY A 252 -26.43 9.78 3.33
CA GLY A 252 -27.39 8.88 2.67
C GLY A 252 -26.78 7.54 2.27
N LEU A 253 -27.43 6.42 2.61
CA LEU A 253 -27.14 5.11 2.05
C LEU A 253 -28.30 4.68 1.16
N LYS A 254 -28.02 4.20 -0.04
CA LYS A 254 -29.03 3.83 -1.01
C LYS A 254 -28.72 2.47 -1.62
N ASN A 255 -29.75 1.73 -2.01
CA ASN A 255 -29.66 0.50 -2.80
C ASN A 255 -28.70 -0.54 -2.16
N TRP A 256 -28.04 -1.38 -2.96
CA TRP A 256 -27.20 -2.52 -2.53
C TRP A 256 -25.92 -2.12 -1.79
N THR A 257 -26.08 -1.72 -0.53
CA THR A 257 -24.99 -1.32 0.37
C THR A 257 -24.83 -2.33 1.51
N SER A 258 -23.61 -2.83 1.72
CA SER A 258 -23.33 -3.81 2.78
C SER A 258 -22.03 -3.49 3.53
N ASN A 259 -21.94 -3.92 4.78
CA ASN A 259 -20.80 -3.64 5.66
C ASN A 259 -20.44 -2.14 5.68
N VAL A 260 -21.43 -1.30 5.99
CA VAL A 260 -21.25 0.16 6.09
C VAL A 260 -21.21 0.58 7.56
N LEU A 261 -20.18 1.33 7.96
CA LEU A 261 -20.04 1.91 9.29
C LEU A 261 -20.14 3.44 9.20
N VAL A 262 -21.11 4.01 9.91
CA VAL A 262 -21.34 5.46 10.01
C VAL A 262 -21.23 5.85 11.49
N GLU A 263 -20.14 6.51 11.88
CA GLU A 263 -19.93 6.86 13.29
C GLU A 263 -19.25 8.19 13.57
N TYR A 264 -19.53 8.78 14.74
CA TYR A 264 -18.93 10.05 15.16
C TYR A 264 -19.15 11.20 14.18
N ASN A 265 -20.23 11.17 13.40
CA ASN A 265 -20.55 12.22 12.44
C ASN A 265 -21.50 13.24 13.06
N TYR A 266 -21.33 14.50 12.65
CA TYR A 266 -22.20 15.60 13.01
C TYR A 266 -22.96 16.07 11.78
N SER A 267 -24.25 15.74 11.68
CA SER A 267 -25.08 16.22 10.57
C SER A 267 -26.19 17.15 11.03
N HIS A 268 -26.17 18.38 10.54
CA HIS A 268 -27.06 19.42 11.03
C HIS A 268 -27.57 20.40 10.00
N ASP A 269 -28.66 21.08 10.30
CA ASP A 269 -29.19 22.20 9.52
C ASP A 269 -29.39 21.89 8.01
N ASN A 270 -29.72 20.64 7.66
CA ASN A 270 -29.98 20.28 6.26
C ASN A 270 -31.35 20.82 5.81
N ILE A 271 -31.40 21.46 4.64
CA ILE A 271 -32.38 22.53 4.31
C ILE A 271 -33.71 21.99 3.78
N GLY A 272 -33.71 20.96 2.93
CA GLY A 272 -34.92 20.19 2.59
C GLY A 272 -36.17 20.99 2.21
N LEU A 273 -36.12 21.81 1.15
CA LEU A 273 -37.24 22.66 0.76
C LEU A 273 -38.21 21.95 -0.20
N SER A 274 -39.45 21.66 0.26
CA SER A 274 -40.71 22.00 -0.42
C SER A 274 -41.94 21.36 0.26
N ALA A 275 -43.09 22.04 0.14
CA ALA A 275 -44.40 21.67 0.71
C ALA A 275 -45.00 20.33 0.22
N SER A 276 -44.33 19.62 -0.70
CA SER A 276 -44.81 18.36 -1.29
C SER A 276 -44.12 17.13 -0.70
N PHE A 277 -42.84 17.25 -0.31
CA PHE A 277 -42.04 16.21 0.31
C PHE A 277 -40.98 16.87 1.22
N PRO A 278 -41.01 16.69 2.54
CA PRO A 278 -39.95 17.20 3.39
C PRO A 278 -38.71 16.29 3.22
N THR A 279 -37.62 16.86 2.67
CA THR A 279 -36.43 16.12 2.18
C THR A 279 -35.12 16.51 2.87
N GLY A 280 -35.16 17.30 3.94
CA GLY A 280 -33.98 17.74 4.69
C GLY A 280 -33.65 16.78 5.82
N LEU A 281 -33.03 15.64 5.48
CA LEU A 281 -32.77 14.57 6.44
C LEU A 281 -31.36 14.66 7.02
N GLY A 282 -31.17 14.30 8.28
CA GLY A 282 -29.82 14.12 8.85
C GLY A 282 -29.17 12.83 8.31
N PHE A 283 -29.89 11.72 8.45
CA PHE A 283 -29.53 10.42 7.91
C PHE A 283 -30.67 9.81 7.10
N PHE A 284 -30.34 9.16 5.98
CA PHE A 284 -31.31 8.52 5.10
C PHE A 284 -30.82 7.15 4.62
N MET A 285 -31.66 6.14 4.72
CA MET A 285 -31.48 4.86 4.04
C MET A 285 -32.67 4.55 3.13
N ASP A 286 -32.40 4.16 1.89
CA ASP A 286 -33.44 3.89 0.90
C ASP A 286 -33.12 2.70 -0.03
N GLY A 287 -34.14 1.95 -0.43
CA GLY A 287 -34.04 0.81 -1.35
C GLY A 287 -34.92 0.83 -2.59
N VAL A 288 -34.64 -0.08 -3.52
CA VAL A 288 -35.37 -0.27 -4.79
C VAL A 288 -36.37 -1.41 -4.66
N TRP A 289 -37.50 -1.31 -5.37
CA TRP A 289 -38.72 -2.08 -5.17
C TRP A 289 -38.61 -3.62 -5.37
N GLU A 290 -37.60 -4.19 -6.03
CA GLU A 290 -37.66 -5.62 -6.45
C GLU A 290 -36.40 -6.45 -6.14
N CYS A 291 -35.66 -6.11 -5.09
CA CYS A 291 -34.31 -6.65 -4.88
C CYS A 291 -34.18 -7.47 -3.59
N ASP A 292 -33.93 -8.78 -3.72
CA ASP A 292 -33.62 -9.70 -2.62
C ASP A 292 -32.14 -9.56 -2.21
N GLY A 293 -31.78 -8.48 -1.46
CA GLY A 293 -30.37 -8.15 -1.15
C GLY A 293 -30.19 -7.18 0.03
N SER A 294 -29.13 -7.39 0.83
CA SER A 294 -28.97 -7.01 2.25
C SER A 294 -28.38 -5.62 2.56
N TYR A 295 -29.04 -4.84 3.44
CA TYR A 295 -28.46 -3.66 4.12
C TYR A 295 -27.78 -4.01 5.44
N GLN A 296 -26.47 -4.27 5.41
CA GLN A 296 -25.69 -4.43 6.63
C GLN A 296 -25.02 -3.10 6.98
N ALA A 297 -25.62 -2.33 7.90
CA ALA A 297 -25.11 -1.03 8.29
C ALA A 297 -25.09 -0.86 9.82
N THR A 298 -24.01 -0.28 10.33
CA THR A 298 -23.92 0.16 11.73
C THR A 298 -23.83 1.68 11.76
N VAL A 299 -24.79 2.31 12.43
CA VAL A 299 -24.89 3.76 12.59
C VAL A 299 -24.83 4.09 14.07
N ARG A 300 -23.70 4.63 14.54
CA ARG A 300 -23.48 4.84 15.98
C ARG A 300 -22.76 6.12 16.35
N TYR A 301 -23.06 6.65 17.54
CA TYR A 301 -22.34 7.83 18.07
C TYR A 301 -22.41 9.07 17.16
N ASN A 302 -23.50 9.23 16.40
CA ASN A 302 -23.71 10.38 15.53
C ASN A 302 -24.67 11.39 16.17
N ILE A 303 -24.62 12.62 15.68
CA ILE A 303 -25.52 13.70 16.05
C ILE A 303 -26.29 14.16 14.82
N PHE A 304 -27.61 14.10 14.90
CA PHE A 304 -28.52 14.54 13.84
C PHE A 304 -29.41 15.65 14.40
N THR A 305 -29.13 16.90 14.06
CA THR A 305 -29.84 18.05 14.66
C THR A 305 -30.23 19.17 13.71
N GLY A 306 -31.31 19.89 14.00
CA GLY A 306 -31.70 21.07 13.22
C GLY A 306 -32.08 20.80 11.77
N ASN A 307 -32.26 19.53 11.37
CA ASN A 307 -32.60 19.17 10.00
C ASN A 307 -34.06 19.56 9.68
N GLY A 308 -34.33 20.00 8.44
CA GLY A 308 -35.65 20.50 8.03
C GLY A 308 -36.77 19.45 8.02
N SER A 309 -36.43 18.15 7.96
CA SER A 309 -37.36 17.02 8.00
C SER A 309 -36.97 16.06 9.13
N ASP A 310 -37.02 14.74 8.89
CA ASP A 310 -36.69 13.75 9.90
C ASP A 310 -35.19 13.80 10.22
N GLY A 311 -34.82 13.61 11.48
CA GLY A 311 -33.41 13.43 11.85
C GLY A 311 -32.83 12.20 11.17
N THR A 312 -33.58 11.11 11.16
CA THR A 312 -33.21 9.82 10.57
C THR A 312 -34.41 9.21 9.84
N ARG A 313 -34.23 8.74 8.61
CA ARG A 313 -35.27 8.02 7.86
C ARG A 313 -34.75 6.73 7.22
N PHE A 314 -35.55 5.67 7.31
CA PHE A 314 -35.34 4.39 6.65
C PHE A 314 -36.55 4.09 5.75
N SER A 315 -36.34 3.88 4.45
CA SER A 315 -37.42 3.64 3.48
C SER A 315 -37.15 2.50 2.49
N ASN A 316 -38.24 2.00 1.90
CA ASN A 316 -38.26 0.90 0.91
C ASN A 316 -37.59 -0.41 1.40
N VAL A 317 -37.31 -1.38 0.50
CA VAL A 317 -37.00 -2.80 0.80
C VAL A 317 -36.09 -2.98 2.03
N GLY A 318 -36.50 -3.90 2.91
CA GLY A 318 -36.19 -3.84 4.35
C GLY A 318 -34.72 -3.98 4.75
N PRO A 319 -34.25 -3.20 5.75
CA PRO A 319 -32.93 -3.35 6.33
C PRO A 319 -32.66 -4.79 6.80
N ARG A 320 -31.45 -5.31 6.57
CA ARG A 320 -31.02 -6.66 6.98
C ARG A 320 -29.74 -6.57 7.81
N ASP A 321 -29.87 -6.61 9.13
CA ASP A 321 -28.78 -6.44 10.09
C ASP A 321 -28.31 -4.97 10.16
N VAL A 322 -29.26 -4.05 10.33
CA VAL A 322 -28.98 -2.64 10.63
C VAL A 322 -28.95 -2.41 12.14
N TYR A 323 -27.87 -1.81 12.63
CA TYR A 323 -27.69 -1.44 14.03
C TYR A 323 -27.63 0.08 14.15
N PHE A 324 -28.51 0.68 14.94
CA PHE A 324 -28.59 2.12 15.18
C PHE A 324 -28.51 2.39 16.69
N TYR A 325 -27.36 2.85 17.19
CA TYR A 325 -27.17 3.01 18.64
C TYR A 325 -26.23 4.12 19.08
N GLY A 326 -26.41 4.65 20.30
CA GLY A 326 -25.55 5.70 20.83
C GLY A 326 -25.67 7.04 20.09
N ASN A 327 -26.72 7.26 19.30
CA ASN A 327 -26.89 8.50 18.54
C ASN A 327 -27.75 9.53 19.31
N ILE A 328 -27.50 10.83 19.12
CA ILE A 328 -28.45 11.89 19.45
C ILE A 328 -29.17 12.34 18.20
N VAL A 329 -30.49 12.37 18.30
CA VAL A 329 -31.36 12.91 17.27
C VAL A 329 -32.25 13.97 17.89
N ALA A 330 -31.93 15.23 17.63
CA ALA A 330 -32.51 16.34 18.37
C ALA A 330 -33.01 17.48 17.48
N SER A 331 -34.08 18.16 17.88
CA SER A 331 -34.49 19.44 17.28
C SER A 331 -34.72 19.42 15.76
N ASN A 332 -35.12 18.29 15.18
CA ASN A 332 -35.41 18.17 13.75
C ASN A 332 -36.86 18.58 13.43
N GLY A 333 -37.13 19.02 12.19
CA GLY A 333 -38.43 19.52 11.74
C GLY A 333 -39.51 18.42 11.62
N GLY A 334 -39.11 17.19 11.34
CA GLY A 334 -39.91 15.97 11.27
C GLY A 334 -39.56 14.98 12.38
N ALA A 335 -39.80 13.69 12.18
CA ALA A 335 -39.55 12.66 13.20
C ALA A 335 -38.07 12.56 13.59
N GLY A 336 -37.76 12.20 14.83
CA GLY A 336 -36.39 11.85 15.20
C GLY A 336 -35.93 10.63 14.40
N ILE A 337 -36.74 9.58 14.40
CA ILE A 337 -36.56 8.42 13.53
C ILE A 337 -37.87 8.04 12.82
N SER A 338 -37.76 7.75 11.53
CA SER A 338 -38.87 7.52 10.62
C SER A 338 -38.63 6.24 9.83
N ILE A 339 -39.54 5.26 9.91
CA ILE A 339 -39.45 4.03 9.12
C ILE A 339 -40.67 3.96 8.19
N ARG A 340 -40.43 4.02 6.86
CA ARG A 340 -41.46 4.20 5.81
C ARG A 340 -41.27 3.24 4.62
N PRO A 341 -41.98 2.10 4.55
CA PRO A 341 -41.97 1.24 3.37
C PRO A 341 -42.87 1.82 2.24
N ASN A 342 -42.53 1.55 0.96
CA ASN A 342 -43.32 2.00 -0.20
C ASN A 342 -44.58 1.13 -0.44
N ASN A 343 -45.58 1.74 -1.07
CA ASN A 343 -46.96 1.26 -1.23
C ASN A 343 -47.19 0.07 -2.20
N GLY A 344 -46.35 -0.97 -2.26
CA GLY A 344 -46.73 -2.13 -3.09
C GLY A 344 -45.96 -3.44 -2.98
N GLY A 345 -46.13 -4.09 -1.84
CA GLY A 345 -46.45 -5.53 -1.84
C GLY A 345 -45.32 -6.51 -2.14
N LEU A 346 -44.13 -6.35 -1.53
CA LEU A 346 -43.06 -7.36 -1.59
C LEU A 346 -42.52 -7.78 -0.21
N SER A 347 -41.95 -9.00 -0.22
CA SER A 347 -41.71 -9.96 0.88
C SER A 347 -41.03 -9.44 2.16
N THR A 348 -41.64 -9.74 3.31
CA THR A 348 -41.23 -9.46 4.70
C THR A 348 -40.15 -10.40 5.26
N LYS A 349 -39.59 -11.31 4.44
CA LYS A 349 -38.91 -12.52 4.93
C LYS A 349 -37.63 -12.28 5.77
N ASP A 350 -36.96 -11.11 5.64
CA ASP A 350 -35.63 -10.88 6.22
C ASP A 350 -35.39 -9.49 6.87
N PHE A 351 -36.42 -8.71 7.22
CA PHE A 351 -36.24 -7.42 7.91
C PHE A 351 -35.59 -7.63 9.29
N LYS A 352 -34.38 -7.08 9.51
CA LYS A 352 -33.64 -7.14 10.78
C LYS A 352 -33.03 -5.80 11.13
N MET A 353 -33.53 -5.15 12.16
CA MET A 353 -33.02 -3.86 12.64
C MET A 353 -33.02 -3.79 14.18
N LYS A 354 -31.94 -3.24 14.75
CA LYS A 354 -31.81 -2.96 16.18
C LYS A 354 -31.57 -1.47 16.41
N ILE A 355 -32.44 -0.85 17.19
CA ILE A 355 -32.40 0.56 17.56
C ILE A 355 -32.29 0.62 19.08
N TYR A 356 -31.12 0.95 19.61
CA TYR A 356 -30.92 0.93 21.06
C TYR A 356 -29.96 1.98 21.59
N ASN A 357 -30.09 2.36 22.87
CA ASN A 357 -29.22 3.34 23.51
C ASN A 357 -29.12 4.68 22.74
N ASN A 358 -30.21 5.14 22.10
CA ASN A 358 -30.25 6.44 21.44
C ASN A 358 -31.06 7.44 22.24
N THR A 359 -30.78 8.72 22.03
CA THR A 359 -31.53 9.84 22.62
C THR A 359 -32.25 10.62 21.52
N PHE A 360 -33.59 10.63 21.59
CA PHE A 360 -34.48 11.41 20.73
C PHE A 360 -35.02 12.59 21.54
N TYR A 361 -34.71 13.81 21.12
CA TYR A 361 -35.03 15.01 21.89
C TYR A 361 -35.67 16.10 21.04
N LYS A 362 -36.95 16.41 21.30
CA LYS A 362 -37.61 17.60 20.76
C LYS A 362 -37.60 17.66 19.22
N ASN A 363 -37.88 16.54 18.56
CA ASN A 363 -38.11 16.51 17.13
C ASN A 363 -39.57 16.91 16.83
N CYS A 364 -39.94 16.97 15.54
CA CYS A 364 -41.30 17.25 15.07
C CYS A 364 -41.78 18.68 15.31
N ARG A 365 -40.95 19.68 14.97
CA ARG A 365 -41.26 21.09 15.22
C ARG A 365 -42.57 21.59 14.57
N GLU A 366 -43.04 21.03 13.45
CA GLU A 366 -44.24 21.54 12.73
C GLU A 366 -44.75 20.63 11.56
N SER A 367 -44.89 19.31 11.77
CA SER A 367 -45.24 18.38 10.67
C SER A 367 -46.74 18.23 10.41
N VAL A 368 -47.17 18.52 9.18
CA VAL A 368 -48.52 18.26 8.59
C VAL A 368 -48.86 16.76 8.57
N TRP A 369 -47.87 15.88 8.77
CA TRP A 369 -47.99 14.43 8.57
C TRP A 369 -48.20 13.63 9.86
N ASN A 370 -48.27 14.27 11.03
CA ASN A 370 -48.49 13.60 12.33
C ASN A 370 -47.42 12.55 12.72
N ASP A 371 -46.21 12.64 12.18
CA ASP A 371 -45.10 11.73 12.51
C ASP A 371 -44.42 12.25 13.80
N GLY A 372 -44.56 11.56 14.94
CA GLY A 372 -43.97 11.99 16.23
C GLY A 372 -42.48 11.66 16.40
N GLU A 373 -41.93 11.80 17.61
CA GLU A 373 -40.48 11.65 17.91
C GLU A 373 -39.84 10.36 17.35
N ALA A 374 -40.61 9.27 17.37
CA ALA A 374 -40.31 8.03 16.67
C ALA A 374 -41.58 7.56 15.95
N ALA A 375 -41.51 7.47 14.62
CA ALA A 375 -42.65 7.15 13.77
C ALA A 375 -42.40 5.89 12.92
N LEU A 376 -43.22 4.86 13.12
CA LEU A 376 -43.38 3.72 12.21
C LEU A 376 -44.65 3.95 11.39
N ASN A 377 -44.54 4.25 10.09
CA ASN A 377 -45.69 4.74 9.29
C ASN A 377 -46.66 3.61 8.83
N ARG A 378 -47.92 4.00 8.58
CA ARG A 378 -49.20 3.26 8.64
C ARG A 378 -49.43 2.14 7.64
N THR A 379 -48.55 1.88 6.68
CA THR A 379 -48.83 0.87 5.65
C THR A 379 -47.68 -0.14 5.59
N ILE A 380 -47.94 -1.39 6.00
CA ILE A 380 -47.24 -2.67 5.67
C ILE A 380 -46.84 -3.54 6.90
N TRP A 381 -46.77 -4.85 6.61
CA TRP A 381 -46.93 -6.08 7.39
C TRP A 381 -45.62 -6.58 8.08
N THR A 382 -45.78 -7.45 9.08
CA THR A 382 -44.77 -8.21 9.90
C THR A 382 -43.28 -8.03 9.57
N ALA A 383 -42.54 -7.25 10.37
CA ALA A 383 -41.07 -7.34 10.43
C ALA A 383 -40.64 -8.67 11.09
N SER A 384 -39.58 -9.33 10.60
CA SER A 384 -39.07 -10.57 11.21
C SER A 384 -38.20 -10.34 12.45
N VAL A 385 -37.43 -9.24 12.50
CA VAL A 385 -36.78 -8.69 13.71
C VAL A 385 -36.72 -7.15 13.68
N LEU A 386 -37.45 -6.49 14.56
CA LEU A 386 -37.29 -5.06 14.86
C LEU A 386 -37.17 -4.91 16.37
N GLU A 387 -35.97 -4.55 16.85
CA GLU A 387 -35.70 -4.31 18.27
C GLU A 387 -35.61 -2.81 18.53
N PHE A 388 -36.38 -2.30 19.49
CA PHE A 388 -36.30 -0.92 19.95
C PHE A 388 -36.14 -0.92 21.46
N THR A 389 -34.91 -0.76 21.97
CA THR A 389 -34.59 -1.02 23.39
C THR A 389 -33.67 0.03 24.02
N ASN A 390 -33.76 0.28 25.32
CA ASN A 390 -32.84 1.20 26.04
C ASN A 390 -32.73 2.64 25.46
N ASN A 391 -33.72 3.12 24.69
CA ASN A 391 -33.69 4.47 24.13
C ASN A 391 -34.34 5.49 25.08
N ILE A 392 -33.91 6.74 24.99
CA ILE A 392 -34.53 7.89 25.64
C ILE A 392 -35.32 8.65 24.59
N VAL A 393 -36.60 8.89 24.83
CA VAL A 393 -37.49 9.63 23.93
C VAL A 393 -38.15 10.75 24.71
N TYR A 394 -37.81 11.99 24.40
CA TYR A 394 -38.35 13.19 25.00
C TYR A 394 -39.14 13.99 23.96
N ALA A 395 -40.41 14.26 24.28
CA ALA A 395 -41.29 15.03 23.43
C ALA A 395 -41.81 16.32 24.08
N ASP A 396 -41.76 17.40 23.31
CA ASP A 396 -42.37 18.68 23.68
C ASP A 396 -43.89 18.66 23.45
N SER A 397 -44.63 19.46 24.21
CA SER A 397 -46.04 19.24 24.53
C SER A 397 -47.04 20.15 23.81
N THR A 398 -46.60 20.93 22.84
CA THR A 398 -47.38 22.10 22.39
C THR A 398 -48.24 21.86 21.15
N GLY A 399 -48.27 20.66 20.55
CA GLY A 399 -49.18 20.33 19.45
C GLY A 399 -49.45 18.83 19.34
N THR A 400 -50.74 18.42 19.35
CA THR A 400 -51.25 17.04 19.21
C THR A 400 -50.37 15.88 19.74
N GLY A 401 -49.70 16.08 20.88
CA GLY A 401 -48.96 15.09 21.67
C GLY A 401 -47.74 14.41 21.01
N PRO A 402 -46.78 13.88 21.80
CA PRO A 402 -45.87 12.85 21.32
C PRO A 402 -46.67 11.71 20.69
N ARG A 403 -46.51 11.52 19.40
CA ARG A 403 -46.95 10.31 18.73
C ARG A 403 -45.76 9.37 18.65
N ILE A 404 -45.52 8.61 19.71
CA ILE A 404 -44.73 7.39 19.62
C ILE A 404 -45.62 6.37 18.92
N CYS A 405 -45.74 6.50 17.60
CA CYS A 405 -46.48 5.57 16.76
C CYS A 405 -45.59 4.38 16.48
N LEU A 406 -45.46 3.46 17.44
CA LEU A 406 -44.97 2.10 17.15
C LEU A 406 -46.12 1.17 16.69
N TYR A 407 -47.35 1.70 16.61
CA TYR A 407 -48.56 0.96 16.29
C TYR A 407 -49.46 1.71 15.30
N ASP A 408 -50.08 0.93 14.40
CA ASP A 408 -51.27 1.29 13.63
C ASP A 408 -52.36 0.26 13.94
N GLU A 409 -53.60 0.72 14.08
CA GLU A 409 -54.76 0.08 14.71
C GLU A 409 -55.21 -1.24 14.06
N ILE A 410 -54.55 -1.67 12.98
CA ILE A 410 -55.05 -2.68 12.05
C ILE A 410 -54.24 -4.00 12.10
N SER A 411 -53.08 -4.11 12.77
CA SER A 411 -52.39 -5.42 12.86
C SER A 411 -51.35 -5.59 14.00
N PRO A 412 -51.38 -6.70 14.78
CA PRO A 412 -50.63 -6.90 16.04
C PRO A 412 -49.15 -7.34 15.94
N ALA A 413 -48.51 -7.32 14.76
CA ALA A 413 -47.20 -7.97 14.58
C ALA A 413 -46.10 -7.04 14.03
N ARG A 414 -45.78 -5.92 14.70
CA ARG A 414 -44.97 -4.82 14.09
C ARG A 414 -43.59 -4.54 14.70
N VAL A 415 -43.33 -4.92 15.96
CA VAL A 415 -42.01 -4.84 16.64
C VAL A 415 -41.78 -6.19 17.31
N THR A 416 -40.64 -6.83 17.08
CA THR A 416 -40.40 -8.18 17.62
C THR A 416 -39.83 -8.16 19.04
N ALA A 417 -39.17 -7.06 19.44
CA ALA A 417 -38.80 -6.80 20.84
C ALA A 417 -38.77 -5.30 21.15
N HIS A 418 -39.40 -4.93 22.26
CA HIS A 418 -39.37 -3.57 22.81
C HIS A 418 -39.19 -3.69 24.32
N SER A 419 -38.17 -3.03 24.89
CA SER A 419 -37.86 -3.15 26.32
C SER A 419 -36.97 -2.02 26.82
N ASN A 420 -37.10 -1.63 28.10
CA ASN A 420 -36.21 -0.70 28.80
C ASN A 420 -36.05 0.71 28.16
N ASN A 421 -36.99 1.14 27.33
CA ASN A 421 -37.01 2.52 26.83
C ASN A 421 -37.59 3.49 27.88
N ILE A 422 -37.13 4.74 27.85
CA ILE A 422 -37.59 5.82 28.72
C ILE A 422 -38.33 6.87 27.88
N TYR A 423 -39.57 7.20 28.28
CA TYR A 423 -40.43 8.15 27.59
C TYR A 423 -40.79 9.34 28.46
N TYR A 424 -40.48 10.54 27.97
CA TYR A 424 -40.76 11.82 28.61
C TYR A 424 -41.68 12.69 27.75
N ARG A 425 -42.61 13.41 28.40
CA ARG A 425 -43.52 14.37 27.78
C ARG A 425 -43.59 15.65 28.62
N ALA A 426 -43.45 16.82 28.00
CA ALA A 426 -43.68 18.09 28.69
C ALA A 426 -45.19 18.29 29.04
N GLY A 427 -45.52 19.04 30.10
CA GLY A 427 -46.91 19.45 30.38
C GLY A 427 -47.77 18.56 31.29
N GLY A 428 -47.21 17.67 32.10
CA GLY A 428 -48.03 16.96 33.11
C GLY A 428 -47.38 15.76 33.81
N GLY A 429 -46.22 15.95 34.41
CA GLY A 429 -45.81 15.32 35.69
C GLY A 429 -45.68 13.80 35.85
N ASN A 430 -46.05 12.97 34.88
CA ASN A 430 -45.91 11.52 34.99
C ASN A 430 -45.05 10.97 33.83
N LEU A 431 -44.09 10.10 34.17
CA LEU A 431 -43.63 9.03 33.30
C LEU A 431 -44.90 8.41 32.68
N VAL A 432 -45.12 8.59 31.38
CA VAL A 432 -46.30 8.04 30.73
C VAL A 432 -46.08 6.54 30.55
N ARG A 433 -46.29 5.78 31.64
CA ARG A 433 -46.72 4.38 31.60
C ARG A 433 -48.19 4.34 31.99
N ASN A 434 -49.09 5.01 31.27
CA ASN A 434 -50.51 4.77 31.56
C ASN A 434 -51.47 5.09 30.41
N GLY A 435 -52.31 4.09 30.13
CA GLY A 435 -53.75 4.31 30.16
C GLY A 435 -54.41 4.98 28.95
N THR A 436 -54.25 4.40 27.75
CA THR A 436 -55.17 4.49 26.58
C THR A 436 -55.27 5.84 25.83
N PRO A 437 -55.44 5.86 24.49
CA PRO A 437 -55.63 4.75 23.55
C PRO A 437 -54.56 4.71 22.44
N TYR A 438 -53.28 4.51 22.75
CA TYR A 438 -52.24 4.14 21.74
C TYR A 438 -51.19 3.12 22.23
N TYR A 439 -51.35 2.62 23.46
CA TYR A 439 -51.06 1.22 23.83
C TYR A 439 -52.20 0.81 24.77
N THR A 440 -52.97 -0.21 24.42
CA THR A 440 -53.93 -0.77 25.39
C THR A 440 -53.13 -1.55 26.43
N SER A 441 -53.45 -1.34 27.71
CA SER A 441 -52.85 -2.06 28.84
C SER A 441 -52.96 -3.58 28.73
N ALA A 442 -53.91 -4.08 27.95
CA ALA A 442 -54.13 -5.50 27.67
C ALA A 442 -53.04 -6.14 26.79
N ASN A 443 -52.34 -5.37 25.94
CA ASN A 443 -51.31 -5.92 25.04
C ASN A 443 -49.89 -5.73 25.60
N LEU A 444 -49.65 -4.70 26.42
CA LEU A 444 -48.36 -4.47 27.09
C LEU A 444 -47.93 -5.65 27.99
N SER A 445 -48.87 -6.26 28.72
CA SER A 445 -48.60 -7.38 29.61
C SER A 445 -48.22 -8.68 28.88
N SER A 446 -48.65 -8.84 27.63
CA SER A 446 -48.34 -10.03 26.82
C SER A 446 -46.96 -10.00 26.15
N TRP A 447 -46.34 -8.82 26.01
CA TRP A 447 -45.04 -8.64 25.34
C TRP A 447 -43.90 -8.23 26.28
N GLU A 448 -44.21 -7.70 27.47
CA GLU A 448 -43.23 -7.38 28.53
C GLU A 448 -43.40 -8.27 29.79
N SER A 449 -43.59 -9.59 29.64
CA SER A 449 -43.78 -10.47 30.81
C SER A 449 -42.55 -10.50 31.76
N SER A 450 -41.36 -10.19 31.25
CA SER A 450 -40.10 -10.12 32.01
C SER A 450 -39.67 -8.71 32.45
N ALA A 451 -40.28 -7.63 31.96
CA ALA A 451 -39.96 -6.27 32.41
C ALA A 451 -40.62 -5.92 33.77
N TYR A 452 -41.48 -6.80 34.28
CA TYR A 452 -42.23 -6.60 35.52
C TYR A 452 -41.42 -6.84 36.81
N SER A 453 -40.23 -7.43 36.74
CA SER A 453 -39.39 -7.76 37.90
C SER A 453 -37.91 -7.59 37.50
N THR A 454 -37.10 -6.66 38.00
CA THR A 454 -36.80 -6.37 39.41
C THR A 454 -36.00 -5.05 39.58
N LEU A 455 -36.36 -3.93 38.92
CA LEU A 455 -35.77 -2.62 39.26
C LEU A 455 -36.82 -1.70 39.93
N PRO A 456 -36.78 -1.54 41.27
CA PRO A 456 -37.77 -0.79 42.04
C PRO A 456 -37.77 0.74 41.78
N ALA A 457 -36.75 1.27 41.11
CA ALA A 457 -36.45 2.70 41.05
C ALA A 457 -37.41 3.55 40.20
N PHE A 458 -38.26 2.94 39.36
CA PHE A 458 -39.10 3.67 38.40
C PHE A 458 -40.61 3.47 38.57
N LYS A 459 -41.04 2.82 39.67
CA LYS A 459 -42.47 2.55 39.94
C LYS A 459 -43.17 3.69 40.70
N ASN A 460 -42.42 4.56 41.37
CA ASN A 460 -42.98 5.62 42.21
C ASN A 460 -42.01 6.80 42.23
N THR A 461 -42.51 8.02 42.06
CA THR A 461 -41.70 9.25 42.11
C THR A 461 -40.98 9.44 43.45
N THR A 462 -41.44 8.75 44.50
CA THR A 462 -40.81 8.68 45.82
C THR A 462 -39.66 7.67 45.94
N ASN A 463 -39.50 6.76 44.98
CA ASN A 463 -38.38 5.80 44.92
C ASN A 463 -37.24 6.28 44.00
N VAL A 464 -37.38 7.47 43.43
CA VAL A 464 -36.32 8.14 42.69
C VAL A 464 -35.38 8.79 43.73
N PRO A 465 -34.06 8.55 43.68
CA PRO A 465 -33.13 9.03 44.70
C PRO A 465 -33.30 10.52 45.00
N SER A 466 -33.30 10.88 46.29
CA SER A 466 -33.37 12.26 46.76
C SER A 466 -32.18 13.05 46.18
N GLY A 467 -32.47 13.93 45.24
CA GLY A 467 -31.52 14.56 44.31
C GLY A 467 -32.08 14.68 42.89
N PHE A 468 -33.05 13.82 42.55
CA PHE A 468 -33.74 13.84 41.25
C PHE A 468 -34.97 14.76 41.21
N ILE A 469 -35.52 15.14 42.37
CA ILE A 469 -36.57 16.16 42.50
C ILE A 469 -36.17 17.15 43.59
N GLY A 470 -35.57 18.28 43.15
CA GLY A 470 -35.55 19.57 43.85
C GLY A 470 -34.56 19.72 45.01
N THR A 471 -33.65 20.70 44.92
CA THR A 471 -33.75 21.98 45.65
C THR A 471 -32.62 22.91 45.19
N TYR A 472 -32.84 23.67 44.11
CA TYR A 472 -32.39 25.07 43.98
C TYR A 472 -33.24 25.77 42.92
N GLY A 473 -34.37 26.34 43.36
CA GLY A 473 -34.77 27.70 42.99
C GLY A 473 -35.06 28.08 41.54
N VAL A 474 -35.10 27.18 40.56
CA VAL A 474 -35.63 27.50 39.23
C VAL A 474 -36.44 26.33 38.69
N ASN A 475 -37.64 26.63 38.20
CA ASN A 475 -38.53 25.68 37.53
C ASN A 475 -37.76 24.83 36.52
N LEU A 476 -38.09 23.54 36.40
CA LEU A 476 -37.73 22.70 35.25
C LEU A 476 -38.38 23.28 33.99
N ILE A 477 -37.81 24.36 33.49
CA ILE A 477 -38.05 24.87 32.15
C ILE A 477 -37.01 24.16 31.29
N PRO A 478 -37.41 23.46 30.23
CA PRO A 478 -36.48 22.80 29.33
C PRO A 478 -35.50 23.85 28.80
N ASN A 479 -34.23 23.80 29.21
CA ASN A 479 -33.21 24.55 28.52
C ASN A 479 -32.81 23.80 27.24
N ALA A 480 -32.26 24.60 26.34
CA ALA A 480 -31.51 24.26 25.15
C ALA A 480 -30.93 22.83 25.06
N ASP A 481 -30.34 22.31 26.13
CA ASP A 481 -29.19 21.41 26.04
C ASP A 481 -29.49 19.90 26.15
N GLY A 482 -30.75 19.48 26.27
CA GLY A 482 -31.02 18.08 26.64
C GLY A 482 -30.58 17.78 28.08
N LEU A 483 -30.97 16.61 28.61
CA LEU A 483 -30.88 16.28 30.03
C LEU A 483 -29.42 16.07 30.49
N SER A 484 -28.79 17.10 31.08
CA SER A 484 -27.60 16.94 31.94
C SER A 484 -27.94 17.26 33.40
N VAL A 485 -27.35 16.49 34.33
CA VAL A 485 -27.63 16.57 35.77
C VAL A 485 -26.41 17.22 36.44
N GLU A 486 -26.54 18.45 36.93
CA GLU A 486 -25.70 18.95 38.04
C GLU A 486 -26.57 19.83 38.94
N THR A 487 -26.54 19.66 40.26
CA THR A 487 -25.40 19.97 41.11
C THR A 487 -25.53 19.28 42.48
N GLY A 488 -24.44 18.71 43.00
CA GLY A 488 -24.29 18.37 44.42
C GLY A 488 -24.01 16.90 44.77
N THR A 489 -22.72 16.55 44.82
CA THR A 489 -22.06 15.40 45.47
C THR A 489 -22.77 14.03 45.43
N ALA A 490 -22.63 13.36 44.29
CA ALA A 490 -22.05 12.01 44.30
C ALA A 490 -20.53 12.15 44.12
N ILE A 491 -19.79 11.53 45.04
CA ILE A 491 -18.34 11.55 45.25
C ILE A 491 -17.71 10.66 44.15
N ASN A 492 -17.14 11.22 43.09
CA ASN A 492 -15.72 11.57 42.89
C ASN A 492 -14.70 10.44 43.19
N ASN A 493 -14.26 9.78 42.13
CA ASN A 493 -12.92 9.21 41.90
C ASN A 493 -12.78 9.14 40.36
N GLY A 494 -12.10 10.01 39.62
CA GLY A 494 -11.24 11.11 39.99
C GLY A 494 -10.26 11.35 38.84
N ALA A 495 -10.72 12.09 37.82
CA ALA A 495 -9.86 12.76 36.85
C ALA A 495 -10.41 14.15 36.57
N ASN A 496 -9.69 15.14 37.08
CA ASN A 496 -10.20 16.48 37.26
C ASN A 496 -9.73 17.36 36.11
N ILE A 497 -10.53 17.41 35.03
CA ILE A 497 -10.36 18.23 33.82
C ILE A 497 -10.16 19.69 34.22
N GLY A 498 -8.90 20.11 34.11
CA GLY A 498 -8.41 21.44 34.35
C GLY A 498 -9.18 22.50 33.56
N SER A 499 -9.61 23.51 34.31
CA SER A 499 -10.05 24.84 33.86
C SER A 499 -11.16 24.88 32.80
N SER A 500 -12.39 24.83 33.31
CA SER A 500 -13.54 25.68 32.97
C SER A 500 -13.65 26.18 31.53
N TYR A 501 -14.38 25.42 30.72
CA TYR A 501 -15.10 26.00 29.57
C TYR A 501 -16.32 26.75 30.09
N ASN A 502 -16.22 28.09 30.14
CA ASN A 502 -17.29 29.01 30.56
C ASN A 502 -18.14 29.50 29.37
N GLY A 503 -18.36 28.64 28.37
CA GLY A 503 -19.12 28.97 27.17
C GLY A 503 -20.36 28.11 27.05
N ALA A 504 -21.52 28.64 27.42
CA ALA A 504 -22.80 28.01 27.14
C ALA A 504 -22.96 27.72 25.64
N ILE A 505 -23.43 26.52 25.25
CA ILE A 505 -24.07 26.33 23.94
C ILE A 505 -25.41 27.03 24.03
N ASN A 506 -25.46 28.28 23.59
CA ASN A 506 -26.67 29.07 23.62
C ASN A 506 -27.63 28.62 22.50
N LEU A 507 -28.58 27.72 22.79
CA LEU A 507 -29.68 27.39 21.86
C LEU A 507 -30.89 28.34 22.03
N SER A 508 -30.78 29.37 22.89
CA SER A 508 -31.79 30.43 23.00
C SER A 508 -31.48 31.57 22.03
N GLY A 509 -31.97 31.38 20.80
CA GLY A 509 -32.10 32.45 19.82
C GLY A 509 -30.94 32.58 18.85
N LYS A 510 -30.89 31.72 17.82
CA LYS A 510 -30.46 32.06 16.45
C LYS A 510 -30.69 30.89 15.50
N SER A 511 -31.31 31.19 14.37
CA SER A 511 -31.46 30.33 13.19
C SER A 511 -30.17 30.30 12.35
N GLY A 512 -29.01 30.04 12.95
CA GLY A 512 -27.74 30.10 12.21
C GLY A 512 -26.56 29.47 12.92
N ALA A 513 -25.94 28.49 12.24
CA ALA A 513 -24.62 27.92 12.42
C ALA A 513 -24.26 27.48 13.85
N LEU A 514 -24.47 26.19 14.13
CA LEU A 514 -23.70 25.46 15.13
C LEU A 514 -22.25 25.37 14.63
N THR A 515 -21.35 26.23 15.11
CA THR A 515 -19.92 26.10 14.80
C THR A 515 -19.29 25.00 15.64
N ARG A 516 -18.60 24.06 14.97
CA ARG A 516 -17.65 23.11 15.56
C ARG A 516 -16.73 23.79 16.59
N PRO A 517 -16.69 23.36 17.86
CA PRO A 517 -15.58 23.65 18.74
C PRO A 517 -14.34 22.97 18.16
N GLN A 518 -13.31 23.73 17.83
CA GLN A 518 -12.04 23.16 17.44
C GLN A 518 -11.37 22.60 18.71
N GLY A 519 -11.50 21.29 18.96
CA GLY A 519 -10.69 20.58 19.97
C GLY A 519 -11.41 20.01 21.20
N GLY A 520 -12.60 19.41 21.08
CA GLY A 520 -13.20 18.62 22.16
C GLY A 520 -14.33 17.72 21.63
N GLY A 521 -14.31 16.44 22.00
CA GLY A 521 -15.29 15.43 21.59
C GLY A 521 -16.71 15.80 22.01
N TRP A 522 -17.69 15.37 21.22
CA TRP A 522 -19.10 15.54 21.55
C TRP A 522 -19.51 14.48 22.57
N ASP A 523 -19.82 14.91 23.79
CA ASP A 523 -20.50 14.12 24.82
C ASP A 523 -21.94 13.84 24.37
N ILE A 524 -22.26 12.56 24.22
CA ILE A 524 -23.58 12.05 23.87
C ILE A 524 -23.95 10.94 24.84
N GLY A 525 -24.63 11.34 25.91
CA GLY A 525 -25.23 10.45 26.88
C GLY A 525 -26.31 9.53 26.29
N ALA A 526 -25.94 8.26 26.11
CA ALA A 526 -26.63 7.09 26.64
C ALA A 526 -25.75 5.84 26.42
N TYR A 527 -25.05 5.42 27.50
CA TYR A 527 -23.93 4.46 27.50
C TYR A 527 -22.72 4.92 26.71
N GLU A 528 -22.01 5.90 27.28
CA GLU A 528 -20.61 6.11 26.96
C GLU A 528 -19.81 4.93 27.52
N TYR A 529 -19.40 4.05 26.61
CA TYR A 529 -18.05 3.55 26.66
C TYR A 529 -17.18 4.79 26.33
N THR A 530 -16.58 5.38 27.36
CA THR A 530 -15.89 6.67 27.34
C THR A 530 -14.81 6.73 26.27
N MET A 531 -14.90 7.75 25.42
CA MET A 531 -13.73 8.41 24.83
C MET A 531 -13.96 9.93 24.89
N ILE A 532 -13.35 10.53 25.91
CA ILE A 532 -12.77 11.87 25.92
C ILE A 532 -13.72 13.03 26.31
N GLY A 533 -13.95 13.16 27.62
CA GLY A 533 -13.68 14.46 28.24
C GLY A 533 -12.18 14.76 28.10
N VAL A 534 -11.77 16.03 27.93
CA VAL A 534 -10.34 16.40 27.87
C VAL A 534 -9.64 15.84 29.10
N ASP A 535 -8.98 14.71 28.97
CA ASP A 535 -8.51 13.95 30.11
C ASP A 535 -7.30 14.67 30.72
N THR A 536 -7.48 15.15 31.95
CA THR A 536 -6.44 15.88 32.69
C THR A 536 -5.92 15.11 33.90
N SER A 537 -6.45 13.93 34.19
CA SER A 537 -5.70 13.02 35.05
C SER A 537 -4.62 12.40 34.20
N PRO A 538 -3.41 12.25 34.71
CA PRO A 538 -2.56 11.18 34.25
C PRO A 538 -3.24 9.81 34.38
N PRO A 539 -2.93 8.83 33.50
CA PRO A 539 -3.32 7.45 33.72
C PRO A 539 -2.90 6.95 35.10
N THR A 540 -3.55 5.90 35.60
CA THR A 540 -3.09 5.22 36.83
C THR A 540 -1.62 4.78 36.69
N ASN A 541 -0.87 4.84 37.78
CA ASN A 541 0.50 4.35 37.77
C ASN A 541 0.50 2.85 37.40
N ILE A 542 1.51 2.47 36.65
CA ILE A 542 1.75 1.07 36.34
C ILE A 542 2.02 0.35 37.66
N ALA A 543 1.36 -0.79 37.88
CA ALA A 543 1.47 -1.50 39.15
C ALA A 543 2.84 -2.20 39.27
N THR A 544 3.29 -2.85 38.20
CA THR A 544 4.59 -3.53 38.15
C THR A 544 5.25 -3.32 36.81
N VAL A 545 6.54 -2.98 36.83
CA VAL A 545 7.45 -3.01 35.67
C VAL A 545 8.47 -4.12 35.93
N ASN A 546 8.56 -5.04 34.99
CA ASN A 546 9.44 -6.20 35.03
C ASN A 546 10.51 -6.04 33.94
N ASP A 547 11.77 -6.32 34.25
CA ASP A 547 12.91 -6.10 33.34
C ASP A 547 13.19 -7.27 32.38
N GLY A 548 12.14 -7.90 31.84
CA GLY A 548 12.25 -9.02 30.91
C GLY A 548 11.22 -9.01 29.79
N THR A 549 11.31 -9.98 28.87
CA THR A 549 10.30 -10.16 27.79
C THR A 549 8.97 -10.75 28.28
N GLY A 550 8.93 -11.27 29.51
CA GLY A 550 7.74 -11.85 30.14
C GLY A 550 7.78 -11.81 31.67
N ALA A 551 8.47 -12.75 32.32
CA ALA A 551 8.69 -12.66 33.76
C ALA A 551 9.70 -11.54 34.11
N ASP A 552 9.76 -11.15 35.39
CA ASP A 552 10.81 -10.26 35.89
C ASP A 552 12.18 -10.93 35.84
N GLU A 553 13.16 -10.23 35.29
CA GLU A 553 14.54 -10.71 35.18
C GLU A 553 15.43 -9.85 36.08
N SER A 554 15.99 -10.46 37.12
CA SER A 554 16.95 -9.75 37.98
C SER A 554 18.32 -9.57 37.34
N ALA A 555 18.61 -10.27 36.23
CA ALA A 555 19.90 -10.25 35.55
C ALA A 555 19.78 -10.56 34.05
N THR A 556 20.65 -9.95 33.24
CA THR A 556 20.76 -10.24 31.80
C THR A 556 22.22 -10.31 31.36
N THR A 557 22.47 -10.99 30.24
CA THR A 557 23.81 -11.17 29.65
C THR A 557 24.00 -10.34 28.39
N LEU A 558 22.97 -9.59 28.00
CA LEU A 558 22.93 -8.83 26.76
C LEU A 558 23.45 -7.41 27.02
N THR A 559 24.44 -6.98 26.23
CA THR A 559 25.08 -5.66 26.38
C THR A 559 24.55 -4.61 25.41
N THR A 560 23.76 -5.04 24.41
CA THR A 560 23.25 -4.16 23.35
C THR A 560 21.73 -4.03 23.33
N GLN A 561 21.04 -4.77 24.19
CA GLN A 561 19.58 -4.69 24.30
C GLN A 561 19.11 -4.96 25.72
N LEU A 562 18.00 -4.31 26.09
CA LEU A 562 17.22 -4.65 27.27
C LEU A 562 15.74 -4.75 26.88
N SER A 563 15.00 -5.55 27.64
CA SER A 563 13.56 -5.69 27.46
C SER A 563 12.85 -5.38 28.77
N ALA A 564 11.61 -4.91 28.66
CA ALA A 564 10.74 -4.78 29.81
C ALA A 564 9.31 -5.11 29.41
N ASN A 565 8.53 -5.53 30.40
CA ASN A 565 7.10 -5.65 30.31
C ASN A 565 6.45 -5.08 31.57
N TRP A 566 5.18 -4.71 31.46
CA TRP A 566 4.47 -4.12 32.59
C TRP A 566 3.00 -4.45 32.56
N THR A 567 2.38 -4.36 33.73
CA THR A 567 0.93 -4.42 33.85
C THR A 567 0.29 -3.25 33.13
N SER A 568 -0.84 -3.49 32.47
CA SER A 568 -1.64 -2.42 31.88
C SER A 568 -2.01 -1.37 32.92
N SER A 569 -1.71 -0.11 32.60
CA SER A 569 -2.33 1.04 33.26
C SER A 569 -3.76 1.18 32.77
N ALA A 570 -4.60 1.76 33.61
CA ALA A 570 -5.96 2.17 33.24
C ALA A 570 -6.04 3.69 33.33
N ASP A 571 -6.68 4.27 32.33
CA ASP A 571 -7.16 5.63 32.33
C ASP A 571 -8.63 5.52 31.94
N ALA A 572 -9.53 5.95 32.82
CA ALA A 572 -10.95 5.69 32.65
C ALA A 572 -11.61 6.65 31.65
N GLU A 573 -10.93 7.77 31.37
CA GLU A 573 -11.46 8.94 30.69
C GLU A 573 -11.10 8.98 29.21
N SER A 574 -9.81 8.89 28.85
CA SER A 574 -9.35 8.83 27.46
C SER A 574 -8.62 7.54 27.09
N GLY A 575 -8.50 6.62 28.04
CA GLY A 575 -7.82 5.35 27.83
C GLY A 575 -6.31 5.54 27.68
N VAL A 576 -5.54 4.48 27.87
CA VAL A 576 -4.10 4.54 27.65
C VAL A 576 -3.84 4.53 26.14
N ALA A 577 -3.40 5.66 25.59
CA ALA A 577 -3.07 5.79 24.17
C ALA A 577 -1.67 5.29 23.84
N ALA A 578 -0.72 5.41 24.78
CA ALA A 578 0.62 4.91 24.62
C ALA A 578 1.35 4.65 25.95
N TYR A 579 2.51 4.03 25.89
CA TYR A 579 3.48 4.03 26.97
C TYR A 579 4.75 4.77 26.54
N LYS A 580 5.39 5.43 27.50
CA LYS A 580 6.74 5.96 27.41
C LYS A 580 7.66 5.15 28.28
N TYR A 581 8.86 4.88 27.79
CA TYR A 581 9.91 4.27 28.60
C TYR A 581 11.20 5.09 28.52
N ALA A 582 11.98 5.03 29.57
CA ALA A 582 13.37 5.48 29.59
C ALA A 582 14.22 4.40 30.30
N ILE A 583 15.52 4.44 30.04
CA ILE A 583 16.48 3.53 30.65
C ILE A 583 17.56 4.37 31.32
N GLY A 584 17.88 4.00 32.56
CA GLY A 584 18.99 4.60 33.27
C GLY A 584 19.58 3.70 34.33
N THR A 585 20.69 4.15 34.92
CA THR A 585 21.49 3.39 35.90
C THR A 585 20.99 3.54 37.34
N SER A 586 19.94 4.34 37.54
CA SER A 586 19.19 4.48 38.79
C SER A 586 17.68 4.60 38.47
N PRO A 587 16.77 4.26 39.39
CA PRO A 587 15.34 4.47 39.19
C PRO A 587 15.02 5.92 38.76
N SER A 588 14.19 6.07 37.73
CA SER A 588 13.78 7.34 37.09
C SER A 588 14.88 8.11 36.35
N SER A 589 16.11 7.61 36.29
CA SER A 589 17.17 8.25 35.49
C SER A 589 17.04 7.88 34.00
N THR A 590 17.50 8.78 33.13
CA THR A 590 17.39 8.62 31.66
C THR A 590 18.75 8.74 30.96
N ASN A 591 19.83 8.44 31.69
CA ASN A 591 21.21 8.61 31.23
C ASN A 591 21.68 7.55 30.22
N THR A 592 20.92 6.47 30.04
CA THR A 592 21.23 5.41 29.06
C THR A 592 20.33 5.51 27.83
N SER A 593 19.03 5.77 28.03
CA SER A 593 18.10 6.07 26.94
C SER A 593 17.04 7.05 27.43
N GLY A 594 16.87 8.16 26.71
CA GLY A 594 15.86 9.17 26.99
C GLY A 594 14.44 8.64 26.84
N TRP A 595 13.46 9.39 27.35
CA TRP A 595 12.04 9.04 27.21
C TRP A 595 11.64 8.85 25.74
N ALA A 596 11.11 7.67 25.40
CA ALA A 596 10.61 7.34 24.07
C ALA A 596 9.19 6.74 24.15
N THR A 597 8.32 7.12 23.21
CA THR A 597 6.93 6.66 23.12
C THR A 597 6.83 5.45 22.19
N ILE A 598 6.12 4.39 22.60
CA ILE A 598 6.05 3.11 21.85
C ILE A 598 4.62 2.65 21.47
N GLY A 599 3.63 3.53 21.63
CA GLY A 599 2.22 3.18 21.42
C GLY A 599 1.64 2.35 22.57
N ASN A 600 0.40 1.87 22.42
CA ASN A 600 -0.30 1.10 23.47
C ASN A 600 0.14 -0.37 23.47
N VAL A 601 1.41 -0.61 23.82
CA VAL A 601 2.00 -1.93 23.99
C VAL A 601 2.47 -2.10 25.44
N LEU A 602 2.46 -3.33 25.94
CA LEU A 602 2.83 -3.66 27.32
C LEU A 602 4.24 -4.25 27.45
N THR A 603 4.99 -4.27 26.35
CA THR A 603 6.34 -4.82 26.30
C THR A 603 7.17 -4.04 25.29
N ILE A 604 8.48 -3.97 25.54
CA ILE A 604 9.46 -3.39 24.65
C ILE A 604 10.74 -4.20 24.70
N THR A 605 11.42 -4.29 23.56
CA THR A 605 12.84 -4.67 23.49
C THR A 605 13.57 -3.53 22.82
N LYS A 606 14.42 -2.84 23.57
CA LYS A 606 15.23 -1.73 23.09
C LYS A 606 16.60 -2.25 22.70
N THR A 607 16.91 -2.24 21.41
CA THR A 607 18.19 -2.62 20.82
C THR A 607 19.08 -1.40 20.54
N GLY A 608 20.36 -1.63 20.27
CA GLY A 608 21.34 -0.58 19.97
C GLY A 608 21.76 0.23 21.20
N LEU A 609 21.67 -0.37 22.40
CA LEU A 609 22.18 0.21 23.63
C LEU A 609 23.69 -0.07 23.77
N SER A 610 24.35 0.73 24.60
CA SER A 610 25.72 0.47 25.05
C SER A 610 25.70 0.28 26.55
N LEU A 611 25.49 -0.95 27.00
CA LEU A 611 25.34 -1.28 28.41
C LEU A 611 26.68 -1.70 29.01
N THR A 612 26.94 -1.22 30.22
CA THR A 612 28.13 -1.53 31.00
C THR A 612 27.82 -2.68 31.95
N VAL A 613 28.65 -3.70 31.89
CA VAL A 613 28.56 -4.85 32.79
C VAL A 613 28.76 -4.45 34.25
N GLY A 614 28.10 -5.17 35.15
CA GLY A 614 28.07 -4.90 36.58
C GLY A 614 27.21 -3.69 36.95
N THR A 615 26.69 -2.97 35.96
CA THR A 615 25.75 -1.87 36.16
C THR A 615 24.32 -2.41 36.15
N THR A 616 23.53 -1.99 37.14
CA THR A 616 22.09 -2.24 37.16
C THR A 616 21.38 -1.18 36.34
N TYR A 617 20.57 -1.61 35.39
CA TYR A 617 19.73 -0.74 34.58
C TYR A 617 18.28 -0.89 34.98
N TYR A 618 17.58 0.22 35.01
CA TYR A 618 16.17 0.29 35.40
C TYR A 618 15.37 0.77 34.21
N PHE A 619 14.28 0.09 33.89
CA PHE A 619 13.24 0.66 33.06
C PHE A 619 12.36 1.57 33.90
N SER A 620 12.21 2.79 33.44
CA SER A 620 11.22 3.74 33.95
C SER A 620 10.10 3.82 32.93
N VAL A 621 8.88 3.44 33.31
CA VAL A 621 7.74 3.42 32.40
C VAL A 621 6.65 4.36 32.90
N LYS A 622 6.09 5.11 31.96
CA LYS A 622 4.90 5.94 32.15
C LYS A 622 3.84 5.50 31.17
N ALA A 623 2.61 5.49 31.60
CA ALA A 623 1.47 5.43 30.70
C ALA A 623 1.16 6.84 30.20
N VAL A 624 0.69 6.95 28.96
CA VAL A 624 0.25 8.18 28.32
C VAL A 624 -1.18 7.96 27.87
N ASN A 625 -2.12 8.78 28.34
CA ASN A 625 -3.51 8.66 27.90
C ASN A 625 -3.77 9.35 26.56
N GLY A 626 -4.99 9.20 26.05
CA GLY A 626 -5.49 9.86 24.83
C GLY A 626 -5.43 11.38 24.85
N SER A 627 -5.21 12.02 26.01
CA SER A 627 -5.01 13.47 26.16
C SER A 627 -3.55 13.88 26.42
N THR A 628 -2.60 12.97 26.18
CA THR A 628 -1.14 13.18 26.25
C THR A 628 -0.56 13.39 27.65
N LEU A 629 -1.34 13.18 28.71
CA LEU A 629 -0.83 13.22 30.08
C LEU A 629 -0.14 11.92 30.48
N GLU A 630 0.89 12.06 31.31
CA GLU A 630 1.77 10.96 31.69
C GLU A 630 1.60 10.58 33.16
N SER A 631 1.47 9.29 33.45
CA SER A 631 1.52 8.78 34.83
C SER A 631 2.90 9.01 35.46
N ASN A 632 3.01 8.83 36.78
CA ASN A 632 4.33 8.84 37.41
C ASN A 632 5.16 7.67 36.89
N ALA A 633 6.46 7.91 36.74
CA ALA A 633 7.39 6.86 36.34
C ALA A 633 7.35 5.74 37.40
N THR A 634 6.92 4.56 36.97
CA THR A 634 7.12 3.34 37.75
C THR A 634 8.41 2.71 37.28
N ASN A 635 9.26 2.38 38.24
CA ASN A 635 10.55 1.77 37.96
C ASN A 635 10.45 0.29 38.18
N SER A 636 11.15 -0.46 37.35
CA SER A 636 11.47 -1.82 37.66
C SER A 636 12.37 -1.92 38.90
N ASN A 637 12.58 -3.15 39.39
CA ASN A 637 13.56 -3.44 40.43
C ASN A 637 15.01 -3.47 39.92
N GLY A 638 15.21 -3.38 38.61
CA GLY A 638 16.49 -3.27 37.96
C GLY A 638 17.03 -4.63 37.50
N VAL A 639 17.58 -4.65 36.29
CA VAL A 639 18.30 -5.79 35.73
C VAL A 639 19.79 -5.49 35.77
N VAL A 640 20.57 -6.33 36.47
CA VAL A 640 22.03 -6.22 36.43
C VAL A 640 22.55 -6.89 35.16
N VAL A 641 23.39 -6.18 34.42
CA VAL A 641 24.11 -6.79 33.29
C VAL A 641 25.22 -7.64 33.88
N LEU A 642 25.00 -8.95 33.87
CA LEU A 642 26.00 -9.92 34.28
C LEU A 642 26.93 -10.20 33.12
N ASP A 643 28.20 -10.14 33.44
CA ASP A 643 29.21 -10.78 32.62
C ASP A 643 29.29 -12.25 33.02
N ILE A 644 28.75 -13.07 32.12
CA ILE A 644 28.81 -14.52 32.17
C ILE A 644 29.89 -15.07 31.23
N THR A 645 30.59 -14.20 30.51
CA THR A 645 31.62 -14.55 29.54
C THR A 645 32.97 -14.52 30.24
N PRO A 646 33.70 -15.64 30.29
CA PRO A 646 35.07 -15.59 30.76
C PRO A 646 35.93 -14.71 29.83
N PRO A 647 37.00 -14.06 30.34
CA PRO A 647 37.95 -13.32 29.51
C PRO A 647 38.46 -14.12 28.32
N VAL A 648 38.75 -13.42 27.23
CA VAL A 648 39.47 -14.00 26.11
C VAL A 648 40.97 -13.79 26.33
N MET A 649 41.66 -14.90 26.58
CA MET A 649 43.12 -14.91 26.69
C MET A 649 43.78 -14.72 25.33
N ALA A 650 44.81 -13.88 25.29
CA ALA A 650 45.74 -13.80 24.18
C ALA A 650 46.64 -15.04 24.13
N SER A 651 47.40 -15.19 23.03
CA SER A 651 48.39 -16.26 22.93
C SER A 651 49.43 -16.13 24.04
N VAL A 652 49.69 -17.26 24.70
CA VAL A 652 50.80 -17.36 25.65
C VAL A 652 52.03 -17.72 24.86
N ARG A 653 53.08 -16.95 25.08
CA ARG A 653 54.38 -17.11 24.44
C ARG A 653 55.40 -17.50 25.48
N ASP A 654 56.25 -18.43 25.13
CA ASP A 654 57.39 -18.79 25.96
C ASP A 654 58.45 -17.68 25.88
N GLY A 655 59.17 -17.44 26.97
CA GLY A 655 60.12 -16.33 27.10
C GLY A 655 59.58 -15.08 27.81
N THR A 656 60.44 -14.11 28.06
CA THR A 656 60.06 -12.79 28.64
C THR A 656 59.70 -11.74 27.59
N GLY A 657 59.76 -12.08 26.29
CA GLY A 657 59.58 -11.17 25.16
C GLY A 657 58.99 -11.86 23.92
N ALA A 658 59.68 -11.83 22.77
CA ALA A 658 59.24 -12.63 21.62
C ALA A 658 59.14 -14.13 22.00
N ASP A 659 58.22 -14.84 21.35
CA ASP A 659 58.02 -16.27 21.58
C ASP A 659 59.30 -17.06 21.30
N ILE A 660 59.73 -17.87 22.27
CA ILE A 660 60.90 -18.71 22.12
C ILE A 660 60.53 -20.18 22.15
N VAL A 661 60.78 -20.86 21.02
CA VAL A 661 60.56 -22.31 20.85
C VAL A 661 61.41 -23.14 21.81
N SER A 662 62.48 -22.55 22.34
CA SER A 662 63.43 -23.25 23.18
C SER A 662 64.14 -22.38 24.21
N THR A 663 64.66 -23.03 25.23
CA THR A 663 65.53 -22.39 26.23
C THR A 663 66.74 -23.27 26.54
N MET A 664 67.83 -22.61 26.89
CA MET A 664 69.03 -23.25 27.47
C MET A 664 68.99 -23.25 29.01
N ALA A 665 68.01 -22.57 29.62
CA ALA A 665 67.88 -22.51 31.08
C ALA A 665 67.23 -23.79 31.64
N ASN A 666 67.87 -24.39 32.65
CA ASN A 666 67.45 -25.66 33.24
C ASN A 666 66.78 -25.52 34.62
N ASP A 667 66.71 -24.31 35.17
CA ASP A 667 66.20 -24.00 36.50
C ASP A 667 65.04 -22.98 36.52
N ARG A 668 64.73 -22.41 35.35
CA ARG A 668 63.72 -21.38 35.20
C ARG A 668 63.05 -21.49 33.84
N LEU A 669 61.76 -21.19 33.82
CA LEU A 669 61.01 -20.95 32.60
C LEU A 669 60.35 -19.59 32.72
N SER A 670 60.08 -18.98 31.59
CA SER A 670 59.37 -17.71 31.53
C SER A 670 58.30 -17.78 30.47
N ALA A 671 57.20 -17.06 30.69
CA ALA A 671 56.22 -16.81 29.66
C ALA A 671 55.79 -15.35 29.72
N ASN A 672 55.29 -14.88 28.59
CA ASN A 672 54.61 -13.62 28.46
C ASN A 672 53.38 -13.79 27.59
N TRP A 673 52.46 -12.88 27.74
CA TRP A 673 51.22 -12.84 26.98
C TRP A 673 50.87 -11.39 26.77
N ASP A 674 50.15 -11.12 25.69
CA ASP A 674 49.52 -9.81 25.56
C ASP A 674 48.37 -9.70 26.55
N GLU A 675 47.95 -8.47 26.81
CA GLU A 675 46.80 -8.21 27.66
C GLU A 675 45.58 -8.99 27.15
N ALA A 676 45.04 -9.85 28.01
CA ALA A 676 43.78 -10.52 27.75
C ALA A 676 42.66 -9.49 27.71
N SER A 677 41.71 -9.74 26.81
CA SER A 677 40.60 -8.84 26.61
C SER A 677 39.36 -9.43 27.25
N ASP A 678 38.77 -8.64 28.11
CA ASP A 678 37.40 -8.84 28.59
C ASP A 678 36.70 -7.49 28.41
N PRO A 679 36.14 -7.22 27.23
CA PRO A 679 35.45 -5.96 26.94
C PRO A 679 34.31 -5.66 27.92
N GLU A 680 33.75 -6.72 28.52
CA GLU A 680 32.59 -6.69 29.39
C GLU A 680 32.93 -6.16 30.80
N SER A 681 33.68 -6.89 31.64
CA SER A 681 34.00 -6.47 33.02
C SER A 681 35.48 -6.17 33.28
N GLY A 682 36.32 -6.30 32.26
CA GLY A 682 37.76 -6.12 32.37
C GLY A 682 38.43 -7.28 33.11
N VAL A 683 39.74 -7.41 32.90
CA VAL A 683 40.53 -8.48 33.52
C VAL A 683 41.01 -8.05 34.91
N SER A 684 40.56 -8.78 35.93
CA SER A 684 40.93 -8.55 37.34
C SER A 684 42.24 -9.24 37.75
N GLY A 685 42.71 -10.23 36.98
CA GLY A 685 44.03 -10.82 37.17
C GLY A 685 44.29 -12.07 36.33
N TYR A 686 45.50 -12.62 36.47
CA TYR A 686 45.93 -13.83 35.76
C TYR A 686 46.32 -14.95 36.73
N LEU A 687 46.07 -16.19 36.32
CA LEU A 687 46.68 -17.37 36.93
C LEU A 687 47.59 -18.07 35.92
N TYR A 688 48.67 -18.66 36.41
CA TYR A 688 49.51 -19.55 35.60
C TYR A 688 49.68 -20.91 36.26
N ALA A 689 49.94 -21.91 35.44
CA ALA A 689 50.41 -23.22 35.80
C ALA A 689 51.52 -23.67 34.83
N ILE A 690 52.32 -24.65 35.23
CA ILE A 690 53.37 -25.23 34.40
C ILE A 690 53.23 -26.74 34.39
N GLY A 691 53.33 -27.34 33.20
CA GLY A 691 53.25 -28.77 33.02
C GLY A 691 54.16 -29.28 31.90
N THR A 692 54.34 -30.60 31.88
CA THR A 692 55.04 -31.32 30.79
C THR A 692 54.13 -31.63 29.60
N THR A 693 52.86 -31.23 29.66
CA THR A 693 51.87 -31.29 28.59
C THR A 693 51.06 -29.99 28.60
N PRO A 694 50.48 -29.55 27.47
CA PRO A 694 49.57 -28.40 27.45
C PRO A 694 48.44 -28.56 28.47
N GLY A 695 48.23 -27.56 29.33
CA GLY A 695 47.22 -27.57 30.40
C GLY A 695 47.68 -28.26 31.69
N GLY A 696 48.85 -28.91 31.68
CA GLY A 696 49.37 -29.65 32.82
C GLY A 696 49.74 -28.75 34.00
N THR A 697 49.59 -29.28 35.21
CA THR A 697 49.87 -28.56 36.48
C THR A 697 50.92 -29.29 37.33
N ASN A 698 51.55 -30.34 36.78
CA ASN A 698 52.45 -31.26 37.49
C ASN A 698 53.83 -30.67 37.82
N VAL A 699 54.21 -29.54 37.21
CA VAL A 699 55.47 -28.84 37.51
C VAL A 699 55.22 -27.61 38.39
N ALA A 700 54.14 -26.87 38.14
CA ALA A 700 53.61 -25.85 39.04
C ALA A 700 52.07 -25.82 38.96
N ALA A 701 51.41 -25.86 40.11
CA ALA A 701 49.95 -25.75 40.21
C ALA A 701 49.47 -24.31 39.92
N TRP A 702 48.17 -24.17 39.63
CA TRP A 702 47.53 -22.88 39.38
C TRP A 702 47.83 -21.87 40.50
N THR A 703 48.56 -20.82 40.15
CA THR A 703 49.00 -19.77 41.06
C THR A 703 48.50 -18.42 40.55
N SER A 704 47.86 -17.63 41.41
CA SER A 704 47.36 -16.30 41.07
C SER A 704 48.48 -15.26 41.11
N LEU A 705 48.53 -14.39 40.10
CA LEU A 705 49.48 -13.28 39.97
C LEU A 705 48.87 -11.92 40.37
N GLY A 706 47.53 -11.80 40.34
CA GLY A 706 46.82 -10.51 40.51
C GLY A 706 46.71 -9.71 39.20
N SER A 707 46.29 -8.45 39.28
CA SER A 707 46.17 -7.53 38.13
C SER A 707 47.52 -6.96 37.69
N ASN A 708 47.67 -6.63 36.40
CA ASN A 708 48.83 -5.98 35.75
C ASN A 708 50.10 -6.84 35.50
N TYR A 709 50.00 -8.16 35.46
CA TYR A 709 51.10 -9.04 35.06
C TYR A 709 50.88 -9.61 33.66
N PHE A 710 51.81 -9.29 32.74
CA PHE A 710 51.82 -9.78 31.35
C PHE A 710 53.01 -10.69 31.06
N SER A 711 53.83 -10.94 32.07
CA SER A 711 54.92 -11.91 32.01
C SER A 711 55.22 -12.46 33.40
N ILE A 712 55.76 -13.66 33.42
CA ILE A 712 56.24 -14.33 34.62
C ILE A 712 57.53 -15.07 34.30
N THR A 713 58.51 -14.98 35.19
CA THR A 713 59.65 -15.92 35.22
C THR A 713 59.54 -16.72 36.49
N ARG A 714 59.38 -18.04 36.33
CA ARG A 714 59.34 -18.96 37.46
C ARG A 714 60.70 -19.64 37.59
N SER A 715 61.43 -19.23 38.62
CA SER A 715 62.73 -19.82 38.99
C SER A 715 62.57 -20.97 39.99
N SER A 716 63.67 -21.68 40.23
CA SER A 716 63.74 -22.83 41.13
C SER A 716 62.88 -24.01 40.69
N LEU A 717 62.74 -24.16 39.36
CA LEU A 717 62.12 -25.33 38.74
C LEU A 717 63.15 -26.44 38.56
N THR A 718 62.70 -27.68 38.51
CA THR A 718 63.56 -28.82 38.12
C THR A 718 63.17 -29.25 36.71
N LEU A 719 63.98 -28.87 35.71
CA LEU A 719 63.70 -29.10 34.29
C LEU A 719 64.65 -30.13 33.69
N SER A 720 64.13 -30.99 32.81
CA SER A 720 64.89 -32.05 32.14
C SER A 720 65.23 -31.64 30.70
N PRO A 721 66.52 -31.67 30.29
CA PRO A 721 66.90 -31.46 28.89
C PRO A 721 66.24 -32.46 27.96
N GLY A 722 65.88 -32.01 26.75
CA GLY A 722 65.15 -32.82 25.78
C GLY A 722 63.65 -32.94 26.08
N SER A 723 63.12 -32.20 27.05
CA SER A 723 61.69 -32.14 27.38
C SER A 723 61.10 -30.77 27.07
N THR A 724 59.85 -30.76 26.64
CA THR A 724 59.08 -29.54 26.42
C THR A 724 58.22 -29.26 27.64
N TYR A 725 58.23 -28.01 28.09
CA TYR A 725 57.40 -27.53 29.18
C TYR A 725 56.47 -26.43 28.69
N TYR A 726 55.25 -26.43 29.20
CA TYR A 726 54.18 -25.56 28.74
C TYR A 726 53.74 -24.66 29.88
N PHE A 727 53.65 -23.36 29.61
CA PHE A 727 52.87 -22.47 30.46
C PHE A 727 51.41 -22.55 30.07
N SER A 728 50.55 -22.66 31.06
CA SER A 728 49.11 -22.54 30.91
C SER A 728 48.67 -21.30 31.67
N VAL A 729 48.04 -20.36 30.99
CA VAL A 729 47.60 -19.10 31.61
C VAL A 729 46.10 -18.95 31.45
N LYS A 730 45.47 -18.45 32.51
CA LYS A 730 44.07 -18.04 32.53
C LYS A 730 43.98 -16.58 32.92
N ALA A 731 43.08 -15.84 32.28
CA ALA A 731 42.63 -14.55 32.78
C ALA A 731 41.36 -14.75 33.61
N VAL A 732 41.21 -13.94 34.64
CA VAL A 732 40.02 -13.87 35.48
C VAL A 732 39.44 -12.47 35.35
N ASN A 733 38.16 -12.36 35.08
CA ASN A 733 37.47 -11.07 34.99
C ASN A 733 37.04 -10.56 36.38
N SER A 734 36.46 -9.36 36.43
CA SER A 734 35.95 -8.78 37.68
C SER A 734 34.75 -9.54 38.27
N SER A 735 34.10 -10.39 37.48
CA SER A 735 33.03 -11.32 37.89
C SER A 735 33.54 -12.69 38.37
N ASN A 736 34.87 -12.84 38.52
CA ASN A 736 35.57 -14.05 38.98
C ASN A 736 35.41 -15.28 38.06
N LEU A 737 35.07 -15.07 36.79
CA LEU A 737 35.07 -16.10 35.75
C LEU A 737 36.46 -16.21 35.14
N ALA A 738 36.96 -17.45 35.04
CA ALA A 738 38.27 -17.73 34.48
C ALA A 738 38.15 -18.23 33.04
N SER A 739 38.98 -17.70 32.14
CA SER A 739 39.11 -18.20 30.77
C SER A 739 39.44 -19.69 30.76
N LEU A 740 39.21 -20.33 29.60
CA LEU A 740 39.90 -21.59 29.33
C LEU A 740 41.41 -21.37 29.35
N PRO A 741 42.21 -22.36 29.81
CA PRO A 741 43.66 -22.22 29.85
C PRO A 741 44.19 -22.15 28.42
N VAL A 742 44.87 -21.05 28.09
CA VAL A 742 45.66 -20.97 26.85
C VAL A 742 47.06 -21.43 27.19
N ASN A 743 47.56 -22.35 26.35
CA ASN A 743 48.88 -22.93 26.53
C ASN A 743 49.85 -22.26 25.58
N SER A 744 51.09 -22.08 26.03
CA SER A 744 52.17 -21.82 25.09
C SER A 744 52.38 -23.00 24.15
N ASN A 745 53.09 -22.79 23.05
CA ASN A 745 53.48 -23.85 22.14
C ASN A 745 54.57 -24.76 22.72
N GLY A 746 55.12 -24.38 23.87
CA GLY A 746 55.98 -25.21 24.69
C GLY A 746 57.43 -24.82 24.50
N GLN A 747 58.08 -24.55 25.63
CA GLN A 747 59.48 -24.23 25.68
C GLN A 747 60.28 -25.53 25.70
N TYR A 748 60.83 -25.93 24.54
CA TYR A 748 61.70 -27.09 24.46
C TYR A 748 63.03 -26.76 25.12
N VAL A 749 63.38 -27.51 26.17
CA VAL A 749 64.70 -27.38 26.77
C VAL A 749 65.67 -28.09 25.83
N ILE A 750 66.29 -27.33 24.91
CA ILE A 750 67.08 -27.87 23.80
C ILE A 750 68.22 -28.73 24.32
N ALA A 751 68.32 -29.92 23.73
CA ALA A 751 69.57 -30.62 23.51
C ALA A 751 70.06 -30.25 22.09
N ILE A 752 71.20 -29.56 22.00
CA ILE A 752 71.76 -28.85 20.81
C ILE A 752 71.93 -29.72 19.53
N ASP A 753 71.68 -29.14 18.32
CA ASP A 753 72.47 -29.33 17.05
C ASP A 753 72.35 -28.12 16.06
N THR A 754 73.42 -27.73 15.34
CA THR A 754 73.71 -26.36 14.83
C THR A 754 74.30 -26.27 13.38
N GLY A 755 73.65 -26.81 12.34
CA GLY A 755 74.27 -26.94 11.00
C GLY A 755 73.78 -26.05 9.82
N ASP A 756 72.49 -25.70 9.74
CA ASP A 756 71.91 -25.04 8.55
C ASP A 756 71.52 -23.58 8.84
N ILE A 757 71.96 -22.67 7.95
CA ILE A 757 71.75 -21.21 8.04
C ILE A 757 71.19 -20.60 6.74
N THR A 758 70.89 -21.40 5.71
CA THR A 758 70.45 -20.92 4.40
C THR A 758 68.94 -21.06 4.23
N PRO A 759 68.19 -20.00 3.85
CA PRO A 759 66.75 -20.12 3.61
C PRO A 759 66.39 -20.81 2.29
N PRO A 760 65.19 -21.43 2.20
CA PRO A 760 64.72 -22.11 0.99
C PRO A 760 64.43 -21.14 -0.16
N THR A 761 64.45 -21.66 -1.39
CA THR A 761 64.05 -20.87 -2.58
C THR A 761 62.54 -20.53 -2.57
N ALA A 762 62.17 -19.35 -3.07
CA ALA A 762 60.75 -19.00 -3.25
C ALA A 762 60.14 -19.73 -4.46
N PRO A 763 58.82 -20.00 -4.49
CA PRO A 763 58.17 -20.56 -5.67
C PRO A 763 58.36 -19.66 -6.91
N ALA A 764 58.63 -20.24 -8.08
CA ALA A 764 58.93 -19.43 -9.27
C ALA A 764 57.71 -18.71 -9.87
N VAL A 765 56.53 -19.34 -9.82
CA VAL A 765 55.26 -18.77 -10.27
C VAL A 765 54.11 -19.35 -9.43
N VAL A 766 53.12 -18.52 -9.14
CA VAL A 766 51.85 -18.93 -8.54
C VAL A 766 50.77 -18.71 -9.57
N ARG A 767 50.03 -19.77 -9.90
CA ARG A 767 48.91 -19.73 -10.85
C ARG A 767 47.60 -19.75 -10.09
N ASP A 768 46.69 -18.87 -10.47
CA ASP A 768 45.33 -18.89 -9.98
C ASP A 768 44.58 -20.07 -10.62
N GLY A 769 43.81 -20.82 -9.85
CA GLY A 769 43.13 -22.04 -10.32
C GLY A 769 43.71 -23.35 -9.78
N SER A 770 42.95 -24.43 -9.93
CA SER A 770 43.36 -25.79 -9.54
C SER A 770 44.32 -26.46 -10.54
N GLY A 771 44.62 -25.81 -11.67
CA GLY A 771 45.49 -26.32 -12.71
C GLY A 771 46.09 -25.20 -13.56
N ALA A 772 45.53 -24.95 -14.74
CA ALA A 772 45.93 -23.79 -15.55
C ALA A 772 45.63 -22.48 -14.82
N ASP A 773 46.35 -21.44 -15.18
CA ASP A 773 46.18 -20.09 -14.67
C ASP A 773 44.82 -19.51 -15.12
N ILE A 774 44.05 -18.94 -14.19
CA ILE A 774 42.72 -18.37 -14.46
C ILE A 774 42.67 -16.90 -14.07
N SER A 775 42.11 -16.07 -14.95
CA SER A 775 41.95 -14.64 -14.66
C SER A 775 40.62 -14.32 -13.94
N PHE A 776 39.69 -15.27 -13.83
CA PHE A 776 38.39 -15.06 -13.17
C PHE A 776 37.80 -16.33 -12.57
N THR A 777 36.90 -16.16 -11.59
CA THR A 777 36.09 -17.21 -10.98
C THR A 777 34.64 -16.75 -10.81
N TYR A 778 33.68 -17.65 -10.94
CA TYR A 778 32.26 -17.37 -10.63
C TYR A 778 31.87 -17.75 -9.19
N SER A 779 32.79 -18.36 -8.44
CA SER A 779 32.54 -18.71 -7.05
C SER A 779 32.76 -17.50 -6.16
N SER A 780 31.74 -17.17 -5.36
CA SER A 780 31.87 -16.18 -4.28
C SER A 780 32.44 -16.77 -2.99
N THR A 781 32.75 -18.07 -2.96
CA THR A 781 33.17 -18.76 -1.73
C THR A 781 34.46 -19.53 -1.87
N THR A 782 34.95 -19.73 -3.10
CA THR A 782 36.05 -20.62 -3.42
C THR A 782 37.17 -19.89 -4.15
N LEU A 783 38.39 -20.00 -3.61
CA LEU A 783 39.64 -19.65 -4.30
C LEU A 783 40.55 -20.88 -4.38
N THR A 784 41.26 -20.98 -5.49
CA THR A 784 42.22 -22.06 -5.74
C THR A 784 43.50 -21.50 -6.33
N ALA A 785 44.64 -22.14 -6.04
CA ALA A 785 45.94 -21.82 -6.64
C ALA A 785 46.85 -23.04 -6.67
N ASN A 786 47.87 -23.00 -7.53
CA ASN A 786 48.93 -24.00 -7.58
C ASN A 786 50.29 -23.38 -7.96
N TRP A 787 51.37 -24.03 -7.54
CA TRP A 787 52.76 -23.61 -7.80
C TRP A 787 53.71 -24.81 -7.91
N ALA A 788 54.93 -24.57 -8.39
CA ALA A 788 55.99 -25.57 -8.40
C ALA A 788 56.70 -25.63 -7.03
N ALA A 789 57.19 -26.82 -6.65
CA ALA A 789 57.89 -26.99 -5.37
C ALA A 789 59.19 -26.16 -5.31
N SER A 790 59.39 -25.50 -4.17
CA SER A 790 60.65 -24.91 -3.73
C SER A 790 61.70 -25.97 -3.40
N SER A 791 62.96 -25.55 -3.39
CA SER A 791 64.10 -26.38 -3.01
C SER A 791 64.94 -25.74 -1.90
N ASP A 792 65.44 -26.61 -1.04
CA ASP A 792 66.42 -26.35 0.02
C ASP A 792 67.30 -27.62 0.13
N PRO A 793 68.53 -27.60 -0.38
CA PRO A 793 69.41 -28.78 -0.39
C PRO A 793 69.90 -29.24 0.99
N GLU A 794 69.98 -28.34 1.96
CA GLU A 794 70.64 -28.56 3.25
C GLU A 794 69.73 -29.23 4.28
N SER A 795 68.49 -28.74 4.42
CA SER A 795 67.51 -29.30 5.37
C SER A 795 66.19 -29.70 4.71
N GLY A 796 65.90 -29.28 3.48
CA GLY A 796 64.68 -29.62 2.77
C GLY A 796 63.48 -28.78 3.19
N ILE A 797 62.39 -28.84 2.42
CA ILE A 797 61.19 -28.01 2.67
C ILE A 797 60.32 -28.62 3.77
N ALA A 798 60.07 -27.86 4.83
CA ALA A 798 59.13 -28.19 5.88
C ALA A 798 57.69 -27.89 5.45
N ARG A 799 57.42 -26.69 4.89
CA ARG A 799 56.06 -26.24 4.56
C ARG A 799 56.01 -25.03 3.62
N TYR A 800 54.81 -24.74 3.11
CA TYR A 800 54.45 -23.51 2.40
C TYR A 800 53.44 -22.69 3.19
N TRP A 801 53.65 -21.39 3.24
CA TRP A 801 52.75 -20.41 3.82
C TRP A 801 51.96 -19.69 2.73
N ILE A 802 50.67 -19.44 2.95
CA ILE A 802 49.77 -18.79 1.99
C ILE A 802 49.12 -17.55 2.61
N ALA A 803 49.10 -16.43 1.89
CA ALA A 803 48.29 -15.26 2.19
C ALA A 803 47.40 -14.88 1.01
N ILE A 804 46.23 -14.32 1.29
CA ILE A 804 45.24 -13.91 0.30
C ILE A 804 44.88 -12.45 0.54
N GLY A 805 44.86 -11.66 -0.53
CA GLY A 805 44.57 -10.25 -0.46
C GLY A 805 43.93 -9.70 -1.73
N THR A 806 43.44 -8.47 -1.63
CA THR A 806 42.90 -7.70 -2.78
C THR A 806 43.95 -6.79 -3.41
N ILE A 807 45.18 -6.84 -2.88
CA ILE A 807 46.38 -6.17 -3.37
C ILE A 807 47.47 -7.25 -3.42
N PRO A 808 48.33 -7.30 -4.45
CA PRO A 808 49.40 -8.29 -4.53
C PRO A 808 50.27 -8.31 -3.26
N GLY A 809 50.47 -9.49 -2.66
CA GLY A 809 51.30 -9.66 -1.45
C GLY A 809 50.59 -9.38 -0.13
N SER A 810 49.36 -8.85 -0.16
CA SER A 810 48.58 -8.55 1.05
C SER A 810 47.90 -9.80 1.62
N GLY A 811 47.75 -9.84 2.95
CA GLY A 811 46.98 -10.85 3.68
C GLY A 811 45.66 -10.33 4.23
N ASN A 812 45.10 -9.25 3.66
CA ASN A 812 43.91 -8.59 4.20
C ASN A 812 42.62 -9.41 4.07
N ILE A 813 42.58 -10.42 3.20
CA ILE A 813 41.46 -11.37 3.11
C ILE A 813 41.74 -12.60 3.97
N LYS A 814 42.98 -13.10 3.93
CA LYS A 814 43.47 -14.11 4.85
C LYS A 814 44.97 -13.94 5.06
N THR A 815 45.36 -13.74 6.32
CA THR A 815 46.78 -13.64 6.69
C THR A 815 47.49 -14.98 6.51
N TRP A 816 48.82 -14.98 6.54
CA TRP A 816 49.67 -16.15 6.32
C TRP A 816 49.23 -17.38 7.12
N PHE A 817 48.90 -18.48 6.43
CA PHE A 817 48.55 -19.76 7.05
C PHE A 817 49.32 -20.91 6.42
N ASP A 818 49.50 -21.99 7.18
CA ASP A 818 50.29 -23.16 6.81
C ASP A 818 49.51 -24.08 5.86
N ASN A 819 50.12 -24.45 4.72
CA ASN A 819 49.61 -25.41 3.74
C ASN A 819 50.37 -26.75 3.75
N GLY A 820 51.23 -26.95 4.75
CA GLY A 820 52.17 -28.05 4.81
C GLY A 820 53.05 -28.08 3.56
N GLN A 821 53.46 -29.27 3.14
CA GLN A 821 54.29 -29.45 1.93
C GLN A 821 53.48 -29.45 0.62
N MET A 822 52.16 -29.20 0.67
CA MET A 822 51.32 -29.22 -0.52
C MET A 822 51.62 -28.01 -1.42
N THR A 823 51.67 -28.25 -2.73
CA THR A 823 51.95 -27.22 -3.76
C THR A 823 50.69 -26.72 -4.47
N SER A 824 49.54 -26.96 -3.86
CA SER A 824 48.24 -26.51 -4.33
C SER A 824 47.35 -26.16 -3.15
N PHE A 825 46.38 -25.31 -3.41
CA PHE A 825 45.43 -24.81 -2.43
C PHE A 825 44.01 -24.79 -3.00
N ASN A 826 43.04 -25.24 -2.21
CA ASN A 826 41.62 -25.15 -2.49
C ASN A 826 40.89 -24.88 -1.17
N MET A 827 40.13 -23.78 -1.10
CA MET A 827 39.39 -23.41 0.10
C MET A 827 38.04 -22.81 -0.27
N ASN A 828 36.99 -23.36 0.35
CA ASN A 828 35.58 -23.12 0.01
C ASN A 828 34.83 -22.42 1.15
N SER A 829 35.44 -21.42 1.78
CA SER A 829 34.90 -20.78 3.00
C SER A 829 35.05 -19.26 3.00
N PHE A 830 35.15 -18.64 1.82
CA PHE A 830 35.26 -17.19 1.70
C PHE A 830 33.89 -16.52 1.53
N SER A 831 33.86 -15.22 1.73
CA SER A 831 32.76 -14.33 1.32
C SER A 831 33.35 -13.29 0.38
N LEU A 832 33.50 -13.67 -0.89
CA LEU A 832 34.17 -12.87 -1.90
C LEU A 832 33.18 -11.91 -2.57
N THR A 833 33.58 -10.66 -2.65
CA THR A 833 32.85 -9.60 -3.35
C THR A 833 33.06 -9.71 -4.86
N ALA A 834 31.96 -9.61 -5.63
CA ALA A 834 32.01 -9.56 -7.08
C ALA A 834 32.70 -8.30 -7.62
N ASN A 835 33.27 -8.41 -8.82
CA ASN A 835 34.08 -7.42 -9.53
C ASN A 835 35.36 -6.99 -8.78
N LEU A 836 35.79 -7.78 -7.80
CA LEU A 836 37.04 -7.57 -7.07
C LEU A 836 38.07 -8.64 -7.46
N THR A 837 39.32 -8.23 -7.66
CA THR A 837 40.44 -9.12 -7.94
C THR A 837 41.10 -9.58 -6.65
N TYR A 838 41.34 -10.89 -6.55
CA TYR A 838 42.03 -11.52 -5.42
C TYR A 838 43.35 -12.10 -5.88
N TYR A 839 44.38 -11.91 -5.05
CA TYR A 839 45.75 -12.35 -5.27
C TYR A 839 46.15 -13.36 -4.20
N ILE A 840 46.90 -14.39 -4.60
CA ILE A 840 47.37 -15.45 -3.72
C ILE A 840 48.90 -15.38 -3.64
N SER A 841 49.43 -15.27 -2.43
CA SER A 841 50.86 -15.06 -2.14
C SER A 841 51.44 -16.23 -1.35
N ILE A 842 52.62 -16.74 -1.74
CA ILE A 842 53.22 -17.96 -1.19
C ILE A 842 54.66 -17.74 -0.71
N LYS A 843 55.03 -18.33 0.44
CA LYS A 843 56.41 -18.47 0.94
C LYS A 843 56.73 -19.93 1.26
N ALA A 844 58.00 -20.33 1.20
CA ALA A 844 58.46 -21.65 1.63
C ALA A 844 59.25 -21.57 2.95
N GLU A 845 59.25 -22.62 3.74
CA GLU A 845 60.02 -22.75 4.99
C GLU A 845 60.76 -24.10 5.02
N ASN A 846 62.01 -24.12 5.47
CA ASN A 846 62.84 -25.32 5.55
C ASN A 846 62.77 -26.01 6.93
N ASN A 847 63.39 -27.19 7.10
CA ASN A 847 63.29 -27.99 8.32
C ASN A 847 64.01 -27.41 9.55
N VAL A 848 64.77 -26.32 9.38
CA VAL A 848 65.34 -25.54 10.48
C VAL A 848 64.58 -24.22 10.73
N GLY A 849 63.48 -23.98 10.02
CA GLY A 849 62.55 -22.87 10.26
C GLY A 849 62.89 -21.57 9.52
N LEU A 850 63.83 -21.58 8.57
CA LEU A 850 64.13 -20.42 7.73
C LEU A 850 63.12 -20.31 6.58
N GLN A 851 62.66 -19.09 6.29
CA GLN A 851 61.67 -18.83 5.24
C GLN A 851 62.28 -18.18 4.00
N SER A 852 61.68 -18.43 2.84
CA SER A 852 62.11 -17.83 1.58
C SER A 852 62.13 -16.31 1.67
N LEU A 853 63.20 -15.70 1.13
CA LEU A 853 63.48 -14.26 1.28
C LEU A 853 62.37 -13.35 0.72
N SER A 854 61.59 -13.86 -0.23
CA SER A 854 60.42 -13.17 -0.78
C SER A 854 59.21 -14.10 -0.87
N ALA A 855 58.03 -13.49 -0.90
CA ALA A 855 56.81 -14.15 -1.31
C ALA A 855 56.63 -14.03 -2.84
N THR A 856 56.06 -15.05 -3.45
CA THR A 856 55.64 -15.00 -4.86
C THR A 856 54.12 -14.88 -4.91
N THR A 857 53.61 -13.95 -5.71
CA THR A 857 52.18 -13.62 -5.78
C THR A 857 51.63 -13.91 -7.18
N SER A 858 50.40 -14.41 -7.27
CA SER A 858 49.68 -14.59 -8.54
C SER A 858 49.36 -13.25 -9.24
N ASP A 859 48.96 -13.30 -10.51
CA ASP A 859 48.51 -12.13 -11.27
C ASP A 859 47.04 -11.75 -11.02
N GLY A 860 46.30 -12.61 -10.34
CA GLY A 860 45.02 -12.32 -9.70
C GLY A 860 43.82 -12.83 -10.47
N GLN A 861 42.81 -13.29 -9.73
CA GLN A 861 41.53 -13.73 -10.28
C GLN A 861 40.39 -12.80 -9.86
N VAL A 862 39.61 -12.31 -10.83
CA VAL A 862 38.41 -11.50 -10.56
C VAL A 862 37.20 -12.37 -10.27
N VAL A 863 36.44 -12.05 -9.22
CA VAL A 863 35.18 -12.74 -8.94
C VAL A 863 34.08 -12.11 -9.80
N LEU A 864 33.48 -12.88 -10.70
CA LEU A 864 32.38 -12.43 -11.53
C LEU A 864 31.06 -12.99 -11.01
N ILE A 865 29.97 -12.21 -11.13
CA ILE A 865 28.63 -12.74 -10.92
C ILE A 865 28.18 -13.52 -12.15
N GLN A 866 27.64 -14.72 -11.94
CA GLN A 866 26.86 -15.39 -12.96
C GLN A 866 25.50 -14.69 -13.04
N ALA A 867 25.13 -14.17 -14.21
CA ALA A 867 23.80 -13.62 -14.42
C ALA A 867 22.74 -14.70 -14.11
N PRO A 868 21.60 -14.34 -13.49
CA PRO A 868 20.53 -15.31 -13.28
C PRO A 868 20.16 -15.93 -14.62
N ILE A 869 20.06 -17.27 -14.65
CA ILE A 869 19.61 -17.98 -15.84
C ILE A 869 18.20 -17.51 -16.17
N ASP A 870 17.97 -17.11 -17.42
CA ASP A 870 16.63 -16.76 -17.86
C ASP A 870 15.76 -18.01 -17.86
N THR A 871 14.62 -17.94 -17.20
CA THR A 871 13.62 -19.02 -17.16
C THR A 871 12.27 -18.57 -17.72
N THR A 872 12.18 -17.33 -18.19
CA THR A 872 10.95 -16.76 -18.75
C THR A 872 10.95 -16.94 -20.27
N PRO A 873 9.90 -17.52 -20.87
CA PRO A 873 9.76 -17.54 -22.32
C PRO A 873 9.50 -16.13 -22.88
N PRO A 874 9.88 -15.88 -24.15
CA PRO A 874 9.65 -14.58 -24.79
C PRO A 874 8.15 -14.27 -24.90
N VAL A 875 7.76 -13.00 -24.81
CA VAL A 875 6.38 -12.54 -25.01
C VAL A 875 6.17 -12.14 -26.46
N ILE A 876 5.34 -12.92 -27.17
CA ILE A 876 5.00 -12.66 -28.58
C ILE A 876 3.91 -11.58 -28.69
N SER A 877 4.13 -10.62 -29.59
CA SER A 877 3.22 -9.51 -29.90
C SER A 877 3.19 -9.21 -31.40
N LEU A 878 2.21 -8.41 -31.85
CA LEU A 878 2.08 -7.90 -33.23
C LEU A 878 2.11 -8.97 -34.34
N VAL A 879 1.51 -10.15 -34.08
CA VAL A 879 1.43 -11.24 -35.05
C VAL A 879 0.48 -10.86 -36.20
N LEU A 880 1.00 -10.79 -37.44
CA LEU A 880 0.26 -10.38 -38.62
C LEU A 880 0.61 -11.24 -39.84
N ALA A 881 -0.38 -11.54 -40.68
CA ALA A 881 -0.17 -12.08 -42.02
C ALA A 881 -0.21 -10.94 -43.05
N GLN A 882 0.84 -10.83 -43.87
CA GLN A 882 1.04 -9.79 -44.88
C GLN A 882 1.44 -10.40 -46.22
N ASN A 883 1.42 -9.59 -47.29
CA ASN A 883 1.76 -10.01 -48.65
C ASN A 883 1.05 -11.30 -49.08
N ILE A 884 -0.22 -11.45 -48.70
CA ILE A 884 -1.02 -12.63 -48.98
C ILE A 884 -1.32 -12.69 -50.49
N THR A 885 -0.98 -13.81 -51.11
CA THR A 885 -1.23 -14.11 -52.52
C THR A 885 -2.15 -15.32 -52.64
N GLN A 886 -2.39 -15.79 -53.86
CA GLN A 886 -3.13 -17.02 -54.12
C GLN A 886 -2.40 -18.29 -53.64
N THR A 887 -1.08 -18.25 -53.41
CA THR A 887 -0.27 -19.44 -53.03
C THR A 887 0.75 -19.21 -51.91
N ALA A 888 0.82 -18.01 -51.32
CA ALA A 888 1.80 -17.68 -50.29
C ALA A 888 1.33 -16.55 -49.36
N ALA A 889 1.92 -16.45 -48.17
CA ALA A 889 1.78 -15.33 -47.25
C ALA A 889 3.08 -15.14 -46.45
N VAL A 890 3.31 -13.95 -45.90
CA VAL A 890 4.43 -13.67 -44.99
C VAL A 890 3.88 -13.39 -43.60
N ILE A 891 4.34 -14.12 -42.59
CA ILE A 891 3.94 -13.95 -41.20
C ILE A 891 5.02 -13.16 -40.47
N THR A 892 4.62 -12.06 -39.83
CA THR A 892 5.53 -11.19 -39.06
C THR A 892 5.05 -11.07 -37.63
N TRP A 893 5.98 -11.00 -36.67
CA TRP A 893 5.68 -10.75 -35.26
C TRP A 893 6.88 -10.13 -34.55
N THR A 894 6.68 -9.70 -33.31
CA THR A 894 7.75 -9.18 -32.44
C THR A 894 7.78 -9.92 -31.11
N THR A 895 8.95 -9.97 -30.48
CA THR A 895 9.14 -10.43 -29.11
C THR A 895 9.75 -9.33 -28.27
N ASP A 896 9.52 -9.37 -26.96
CA ASP A 896 10.13 -8.47 -25.98
C ASP A 896 11.63 -8.75 -25.76
N GLU A 897 12.10 -9.93 -26.15
CA GLU A 897 13.52 -10.33 -26.09
C GLU A 897 13.99 -11.08 -27.36
N PRO A 898 15.31 -11.16 -27.64
CA PRO A 898 15.83 -11.86 -28.83
C PRO A 898 15.51 -13.35 -28.83
N ALA A 899 14.78 -13.82 -29.84
CA ALA A 899 14.34 -15.20 -29.95
C ALA A 899 14.48 -15.77 -31.37
N THR A 900 14.35 -17.09 -31.53
CA THR A 900 14.30 -17.77 -32.84
C THR A 900 12.95 -17.58 -33.53
N SER A 901 12.87 -17.90 -34.83
CA SER A 901 11.63 -17.73 -35.62
C SER A 901 11.13 -19.05 -36.23
N LEU A 902 9.89 -19.44 -35.91
CA LEU A 902 9.22 -20.60 -36.50
C LEU A 902 7.71 -20.32 -36.64
N VAL A 903 7.08 -20.82 -37.70
CA VAL A 903 5.62 -20.76 -37.88
C VAL A 903 5.07 -22.15 -38.13
N GLU A 904 4.05 -22.53 -37.36
CA GLU A 904 3.23 -23.70 -37.63
C GLU A 904 1.93 -23.26 -38.27
N TYR A 905 1.48 -23.95 -39.32
CA TYR A 905 0.31 -23.57 -40.10
C TYR A 905 -0.41 -24.78 -40.70
N GLY A 906 -1.69 -24.63 -41.03
CA GLY A 906 -2.50 -25.70 -41.62
C GLY A 906 -3.90 -25.24 -41.99
N SER A 907 -4.71 -26.14 -42.56
CA SER A 907 -6.12 -25.86 -42.88
C SER A 907 -7.05 -25.91 -41.65
N SER A 908 -6.49 -26.14 -40.46
CA SER A 908 -7.19 -26.17 -39.17
C SER A 908 -6.17 -25.84 -38.06
N ALA A 909 -6.65 -25.53 -36.85
CA ALA A 909 -5.83 -25.24 -35.67
C ALA A 909 -4.95 -26.43 -35.16
N ASN A 910 -4.84 -27.52 -35.92
CA ASN A 910 -3.89 -28.61 -35.67
C ASN A 910 -2.53 -28.42 -36.37
N TYR A 911 -2.36 -27.32 -37.14
CA TYR A 911 -1.10 -26.87 -37.75
C TYR A 911 -0.19 -27.98 -38.32
N ASN A 912 -0.71 -28.75 -39.27
CA ASN A 912 -0.01 -29.93 -39.81
C ASN A 912 1.23 -29.63 -40.68
N LYS A 913 1.68 -28.38 -40.78
CA LYS A 913 2.88 -27.94 -41.50
C LYS A 913 3.66 -26.94 -40.66
N THR A 914 4.97 -26.91 -40.82
CA THR A 914 5.86 -25.94 -40.17
C THR A 914 6.81 -25.32 -41.18
N THR A 915 7.26 -24.10 -40.95
CA THR A 915 8.39 -23.52 -41.67
C THR A 915 9.70 -24.17 -41.21
N THR A 916 10.80 -23.94 -41.93
CA THR A 916 12.14 -24.20 -41.39
C THR A 916 12.41 -23.25 -40.21
N LEU A 917 13.02 -23.75 -39.13
CA LEU A 917 13.44 -22.90 -38.01
C LEU A 917 14.54 -21.94 -38.45
N ASP A 918 14.34 -20.64 -38.22
CA ASP A 918 15.41 -19.66 -38.25
C ASP A 918 16.00 -19.51 -36.84
N SER A 919 17.23 -19.98 -36.66
CA SER A 919 17.93 -19.94 -35.37
C SER A 919 18.60 -18.60 -35.08
N SER A 920 18.51 -17.62 -35.98
CA SER A 920 18.98 -16.27 -35.70
C SER A 920 18.07 -15.60 -34.68
N LEU A 921 18.71 -14.94 -33.70
CA LEU A 921 18.00 -14.30 -32.59
C LEU A 921 17.63 -12.88 -32.99
N ALA A 922 16.33 -12.60 -33.03
CA ALA A 922 15.79 -11.29 -33.38
C ALA A 922 14.63 -10.93 -32.45
N THR A 923 14.27 -9.65 -32.39
CA THR A 923 13.04 -9.17 -31.72
C THR A 923 11.95 -8.81 -32.72
N THR A 924 12.28 -8.83 -34.02
CA THR A 924 11.34 -8.71 -35.13
C THR A 924 11.54 -9.87 -36.07
N HIS A 925 10.48 -10.60 -36.34
CA HIS A 925 10.51 -11.87 -37.06
C HIS A 925 9.68 -11.78 -38.33
N SER A 926 10.10 -12.53 -39.35
CA SER A 926 9.40 -12.62 -40.63
C SER A 926 9.64 -13.97 -41.28
N MET A 927 8.57 -14.72 -41.53
CA MET A 927 8.62 -16.05 -42.12
C MET A 927 7.64 -16.17 -43.29
N ALA A 928 8.15 -16.55 -44.46
CA ALA A 928 7.32 -16.78 -45.64
C ALA A 928 6.76 -18.21 -45.65
N ILE A 929 5.46 -18.33 -45.91
CA ILE A 929 4.74 -19.59 -46.11
C ILE A 929 4.34 -19.68 -47.58
N THR A 930 4.64 -20.81 -48.23
CA THR A 930 4.37 -21.02 -49.66
C THR A 930 3.59 -22.33 -49.91
N ASN A 931 3.22 -22.58 -51.18
CA ASN A 931 2.46 -23.75 -51.63
C ASN A 931 1.07 -23.85 -50.97
N LEU A 932 0.41 -22.72 -50.81
CA LEU A 932 -0.96 -22.62 -50.31
C LEU A 932 -1.96 -22.79 -51.45
N VAL A 933 -3.18 -23.19 -51.10
CA VAL A 933 -4.31 -23.34 -52.03
C VAL A 933 -5.11 -22.05 -52.04
N ALA A 934 -5.45 -21.52 -53.22
CA ALA A 934 -6.22 -20.29 -53.39
C ALA A 934 -7.61 -20.37 -52.73
N THR A 935 -8.18 -19.21 -52.37
CA THR A 935 -9.49 -19.07 -51.70
C THR A 935 -9.65 -19.98 -50.46
N SER A 936 -8.58 -20.31 -49.75
CA SER A 936 -8.61 -21.18 -48.57
C SER A 936 -8.21 -20.44 -47.31
N VAL A 937 -8.87 -20.76 -46.20
CA VAL A 937 -8.50 -20.28 -44.86
C VAL A 937 -7.38 -21.15 -44.31
N TYR A 938 -6.32 -20.51 -43.83
CA TYR A 938 -5.21 -21.15 -43.13
C TYR A 938 -5.16 -20.64 -41.69
N HIS A 939 -5.02 -21.57 -40.76
CA HIS A 939 -4.70 -21.35 -39.35
C HIS A 939 -3.18 -21.35 -39.20
N TYR A 940 -2.64 -20.47 -38.36
CA TYR A 940 -1.23 -20.42 -38.04
C TYR A 940 -0.96 -19.92 -36.62
N ARG A 941 0.15 -20.37 -36.04
CA ARG A 941 0.74 -19.82 -34.82
C ARG A 941 2.24 -19.66 -34.99
N VAL A 942 2.81 -18.69 -34.29
CA VAL A 942 4.25 -18.42 -34.30
C VAL A 942 4.88 -19.00 -33.03
N ILE A 943 6.09 -19.52 -33.13
CA ILE A 943 6.86 -20.08 -32.02
C ILE A 943 8.21 -19.38 -31.98
N SER A 944 8.56 -18.90 -30.79
CA SER A 944 9.83 -18.22 -30.53
C SER A 944 10.48 -18.79 -29.29
N ARG A 945 11.79 -19.02 -29.37
CA ARG A 945 12.61 -19.56 -28.30
C ARG A 945 13.79 -18.66 -28.04
N ASP A 946 14.02 -18.32 -26.78
CA ASP A 946 15.14 -17.47 -26.37
C ASP A 946 16.50 -18.22 -26.44
N THR A 947 17.55 -17.56 -25.97
CA THR A 947 18.92 -18.11 -25.92
C THR A 947 19.13 -19.20 -24.87
N PHE A 948 18.27 -19.26 -23.85
CA PHE A 948 18.35 -20.21 -22.75
C PHE A 948 17.44 -21.44 -22.95
N GLY A 949 16.65 -21.44 -24.03
CA GLY A 949 15.79 -22.54 -24.44
C GLY A 949 14.33 -22.39 -24.01
N ASN A 950 13.92 -21.26 -23.43
CA ASN A 950 12.54 -21.00 -23.05
C ASN A 950 11.71 -20.70 -24.31
N GLU A 951 10.64 -21.45 -24.52
CA GLU A 951 9.84 -21.40 -25.74
C GLU A 951 8.42 -20.94 -25.44
N THR A 952 7.90 -20.03 -26.27
CA THR A 952 6.49 -19.65 -26.27
C THR A 952 5.89 -19.89 -27.65
N ALA A 953 4.59 -20.17 -27.67
CA ALA A 953 3.78 -20.19 -28.88
C ALA A 953 2.66 -19.16 -28.77
N SER A 954 2.34 -18.48 -29.86
CA SER A 954 1.19 -17.58 -29.90
C SER A 954 -0.14 -18.34 -29.85
N VAL A 955 -1.22 -17.58 -29.66
CA VAL A 955 -2.59 -18.06 -29.98
C VAL A 955 -2.74 -18.37 -31.47
N ASP A 956 -3.86 -19.01 -31.84
CA ASP A 956 -4.24 -19.26 -33.23
C ASP A 956 -4.62 -17.97 -33.95
N TYR A 957 -4.11 -17.81 -35.17
CA TYR A 957 -4.48 -16.75 -36.09
C TYR A 957 -4.89 -17.36 -37.43
N THR A 958 -5.71 -16.62 -38.19
CA THR A 958 -6.15 -17.08 -39.51
C THR A 958 -5.91 -16.05 -40.59
N PHE A 959 -5.61 -16.51 -41.81
CA PHE A 959 -5.67 -15.69 -43.01
C PHE A 959 -6.29 -16.47 -44.18
N THR A 960 -6.81 -15.75 -45.17
CA THR A 960 -7.41 -16.34 -46.38
C THR A 960 -6.58 -15.98 -47.60
N THR A 961 -6.11 -16.97 -48.35
CA THR A 961 -5.41 -16.74 -49.62
C THR A 961 -6.32 -16.08 -50.66
N LEU A 962 -5.74 -15.27 -51.54
CA LEU A 962 -6.50 -14.61 -52.61
C LEU A 962 -7.11 -15.61 -53.61
N PRO A 963 -8.17 -15.22 -54.35
CA PRO A 963 -8.70 -16.01 -55.45
C PRO A 963 -7.65 -16.26 -56.56
N PRO A 964 -7.81 -17.31 -57.38
CA PRO A 964 -6.97 -17.51 -58.55
C PRO A 964 -7.01 -16.30 -59.48
N ALA A 965 -5.86 -15.89 -60.03
CA ALA A 965 -5.81 -14.85 -61.05
C ALA A 965 -6.70 -15.20 -62.25
N THR A 966 -7.61 -14.29 -62.61
CA THR A 966 -8.49 -14.42 -63.78
C THR A 966 -7.71 -14.05 -65.05
N PRO A 967 -7.56 -14.96 -66.04
CA PRO A 967 -6.85 -14.66 -67.27
C PRO A 967 -7.54 -13.56 -68.09
N ILE A 968 -6.78 -12.61 -68.64
CA ILE A 968 -7.29 -11.63 -69.62
C ILE A 968 -7.82 -12.36 -70.88
N ASN A 969 -9.09 -12.11 -71.24
CA ASN A 969 -9.73 -12.66 -72.44
C ASN A 969 -9.17 -12.00 -73.74
N ALA A 970 -8.92 -12.81 -74.77
CA ALA A 970 -8.11 -12.52 -75.96
C ALA A 970 -8.73 -11.58 -77.02
N GLU A 971 -9.83 -10.88 -76.75
CA GLU A 971 -10.45 -9.94 -77.71
C GLU A 971 -9.94 -8.49 -77.62
N ILE A 972 -8.83 -8.26 -76.90
CA ILE A 972 -8.23 -6.92 -76.79
C ILE A 972 -7.53 -6.55 -78.11
N HIS A 973 -8.06 -5.54 -78.78
CA HIS A 973 -7.44 -4.98 -79.98
C HIS A 973 -7.66 -3.47 -80.08
N ALA A 974 -6.73 -2.78 -80.73
CA ALA A 974 -6.86 -1.39 -81.12
C ALA A 974 -7.51 -1.30 -82.50
N TYR A 975 -8.48 -0.40 -82.69
CA TYR A 975 -9.17 -0.19 -83.96
C TYR A 975 -9.52 1.30 -84.20
N PRO A 976 -9.50 1.76 -85.47
CA PRO A 976 -9.04 1.03 -86.63
C PRO A 976 -7.52 0.84 -86.62
N ASN A 977 -7.06 -0.30 -87.10
CA ASN A 977 -5.64 -0.65 -87.21
C ASN A 977 -5.41 -1.31 -88.59
N PRO A 978 -4.79 -0.62 -89.56
CA PRO A 978 -4.06 0.64 -89.42
C PRO A 978 -4.98 1.88 -89.25
N TYR A 979 -4.50 2.88 -88.51
CA TYR A 979 -5.15 4.18 -88.32
C TYR A 979 -4.59 5.23 -89.29
N ARG A 980 -5.46 5.96 -90.01
CA ARG A 980 -5.07 7.07 -90.90
C ARG A 980 -5.01 8.40 -90.13
N ILE A 981 -3.82 8.99 -90.05
CA ILE A 981 -3.56 10.25 -89.33
C ILE A 981 -4.35 11.42 -89.94
N SER A 982 -4.66 11.37 -91.24
CA SER A 982 -5.46 12.38 -91.94
C SER A 982 -6.92 12.49 -91.46
N ASN A 983 -7.48 11.46 -90.82
CA ASN A 983 -8.92 11.35 -90.59
C ASN A 983 -9.46 12.15 -89.39
N ASN A 984 -8.62 12.89 -88.64
CA ASN A 984 -9.02 13.68 -87.46
C ASN A 984 -9.89 12.92 -86.42
N GLY A 985 -9.86 11.60 -86.42
CA GLY A 985 -10.58 10.72 -85.50
C GLY A 985 -9.73 10.27 -84.31
N VAL A 986 -10.16 9.19 -83.67
CA VAL A 986 -9.46 8.56 -82.54
C VAL A 986 -9.25 7.07 -82.79
N VAL A 987 -8.19 6.50 -82.22
CA VAL A 987 -8.00 5.06 -82.09
C VAL A 987 -8.72 4.60 -80.83
N LYS A 988 -9.55 3.57 -80.95
CA LYS A 988 -10.23 2.94 -79.82
C LYS A 988 -9.51 1.67 -79.42
N PHE A 989 -9.41 1.42 -78.13
CA PHE A 989 -8.92 0.17 -77.56
C PHE A 989 -10.12 -0.54 -76.94
N ARG A 990 -10.47 -1.72 -77.47
CA ARG A 990 -11.53 -2.55 -76.89
C ARG A 990 -10.96 -3.34 -75.74
N VAL A 991 -11.57 -3.22 -74.56
CA VAL A 991 -11.05 -3.80 -73.31
C VAL A 991 -12.23 -4.32 -72.48
N THR A 992 -12.74 -5.49 -72.85
CA THR A 992 -13.91 -6.09 -72.19
C THR A 992 -13.47 -7.04 -71.06
N GLY A 993 -13.95 -6.83 -69.83
CA GLY A 993 -13.81 -7.80 -68.73
C GLY A 993 -12.86 -7.46 -67.56
N ALA A 994 -12.43 -6.20 -67.38
CA ALA A 994 -11.60 -5.79 -66.24
C ALA A 994 -12.11 -4.50 -65.56
N SER A 995 -12.01 -4.44 -64.23
CA SER A 995 -12.60 -3.39 -63.38
C SER A 995 -11.76 -2.12 -63.21
N SER A 996 -10.45 -2.18 -63.44
CA SER A 996 -9.55 -1.01 -63.57
C SER A 996 -8.47 -1.31 -64.61
N LEU A 997 -8.16 -0.30 -65.46
CA LEU A 997 -7.32 -0.47 -66.65
C LEU A 997 -6.43 0.74 -66.90
N GLU A 998 -5.14 0.47 -67.10
CA GLU A 998 -4.14 1.43 -67.56
C GLU A 998 -3.68 1.07 -68.99
N VAL A 999 -3.81 2.01 -69.94
CA VAL A 999 -3.33 1.85 -71.32
C VAL A 999 -2.12 2.75 -71.56
N ASN A 1000 -0.98 2.12 -71.79
CA ASN A 1000 0.28 2.80 -72.10
C ASN A 1000 0.67 2.53 -73.56
N ILE A 1001 0.97 3.59 -74.29
CA ILE A 1001 1.34 3.52 -75.72
C ILE A 1001 2.80 3.92 -75.85
N TYR A 1002 3.57 3.14 -76.61
CA TYR A 1002 5.00 3.26 -76.79
C TYR A 1002 5.39 3.30 -78.27
N THR A 1003 6.53 3.88 -78.58
CA THR A 1003 7.21 3.65 -79.85
C THR A 1003 7.75 2.22 -79.91
N ILE A 1004 8.13 1.73 -81.09
CA ILE A 1004 8.78 0.41 -81.21
C ILE A 1004 10.11 0.31 -80.44
N SER A 1005 10.76 1.44 -80.15
CA SER A 1005 11.96 1.53 -79.31
C SER A 1005 11.66 1.54 -77.81
N GLY A 1006 10.40 1.42 -77.40
CA GLY A 1006 9.99 1.34 -75.99
C GLY A 1006 9.83 2.70 -75.29
N ARG A 1007 9.93 3.82 -76.00
CA ARG A 1007 9.68 5.15 -75.43
C ARG A 1007 8.18 5.37 -75.24
N LEU A 1008 7.75 5.76 -74.05
CA LEU A 1008 6.36 6.08 -73.76
C LEU A 1008 5.91 7.31 -74.58
N VAL A 1009 4.80 7.15 -75.29
CA VAL A 1009 4.18 8.16 -76.15
C VAL A 1009 3.04 8.85 -75.42
N LYS A 1010 2.15 8.06 -74.81
CA LYS A 1010 1.02 8.57 -74.02
C LYS A 1010 0.51 7.50 -73.06
N LYS A 1011 0.04 7.95 -71.90
CA LYS A 1011 -0.70 7.15 -70.92
C LYS A 1011 -2.14 7.64 -70.90
N LEU A 1012 -3.09 6.73 -71.13
CA LEU A 1012 -4.52 7.06 -71.09
C LEU A 1012 -5.04 6.84 -69.67
N LYS A 1013 -5.80 7.81 -69.16
CA LYS A 1013 -6.31 7.84 -67.78
C LYS A 1013 -7.31 6.70 -67.52
N GLU A 1014 -7.27 6.13 -66.32
CA GLU A 1014 -8.19 5.08 -65.85
C GLU A 1014 -9.65 5.54 -65.95
N ILE A 1015 -10.50 4.70 -66.54
CA ILE A 1015 -11.97 4.83 -66.47
C ILE A 1015 -12.51 3.52 -65.89
N PRO A 1016 -12.93 3.49 -64.62
CA PRO A 1016 -13.51 2.29 -64.01
C PRO A 1016 -14.73 1.82 -64.81
N GLY A 1017 -14.71 0.59 -65.29
CA GLY A 1017 -15.87 -0.06 -65.95
C GLY A 1017 -16.16 0.33 -67.41
N ALA A 1018 -15.27 1.05 -68.11
CA ALA A 1018 -15.46 1.32 -69.54
C ALA A 1018 -15.03 0.14 -70.42
N ALA A 1019 -15.89 -0.30 -71.35
CA ALA A 1019 -15.57 -1.37 -72.31
C ALA A 1019 -14.58 -0.93 -73.42
N GLU A 1020 -14.38 0.38 -73.57
CA GLU A 1020 -13.49 0.99 -74.56
C GLU A 1020 -12.83 2.26 -74.01
N THR A 1021 -11.58 2.53 -74.41
CA THR A 1021 -10.91 3.83 -74.21
C THR A 1021 -10.35 4.34 -75.54
N THR A 1022 -10.14 5.65 -75.66
CA THR A 1022 -9.76 6.28 -76.94
C THR A 1022 -8.45 7.06 -76.84
N TRP A 1023 -7.71 7.06 -77.94
CA TRP A 1023 -6.50 7.85 -78.14
C TRP A 1023 -6.66 8.73 -79.37
N ASP A 1024 -6.46 10.03 -79.17
CA ASP A 1024 -6.43 11.08 -80.19
C ASP A 1024 -5.18 11.08 -81.08
N VAL A 1025 -4.30 10.09 -80.92
CA VAL A 1025 -3.11 9.89 -81.75
C VAL A 1025 -2.13 11.06 -81.61
N THR A 1026 -2.04 11.59 -80.38
CA THR A 1026 -1.06 12.60 -79.96
C THR A 1026 -0.12 12.06 -78.88
N ASN A 1027 1.04 12.69 -78.68
CA ASN A 1027 1.90 12.41 -77.54
C ASN A 1027 1.38 13.11 -76.26
N THR A 1028 2.10 12.98 -75.14
CA THR A 1028 1.75 13.62 -73.86
C THR A 1028 1.71 15.15 -73.93
N GLU A 1029 2.39 15.77 -74.88
CA GLU A 1029 2.44 17.23 -75.12
C GLU A 1029 1.31 17.71 -76.06
N GLY A 1030 0.47 16.80 -76.55
CA GLY A 1030 -0.69 17.11 -77.42
C GLY A 1030 -0.33 17.20 -78.90
N GLU A 1031 0.90 16.90 -79.29
CA GLU A 1031 1.35 16.93 -80.67
C GLU A 1031 0.99 15.63 -81.40
N LYS A 1032 0.51 15.71 -82.65
CA LYS A 1032 0.18 14.51 -83.44
C LYS A 1032 1.42 13.63 -83.67
N VAL A 1033 1.27 12.33 -83.44
CA VAL A 1033 2.38 11.39 -83.63
C VAL A 1033 2.64 11.12 -85.13
N GLY A 1034 3.89 10.80 -85.46
CA GLY A 1034 4.30 10.51 -86.84
C GLY A 1034 3.83 9.14 -87.35
N ARG A 1035 3.94 8.91 -88.67
CA ARG A 1035 3.71 7.58 -89.25
C ARG A 1035 4.66 6.54 -88.63
N GLY A 1036 4.15 5.36 -88.30
CA GLY A 1036 4.97 4.32 -87.68
C GLY A 1036 4.17 3.24 -86.97
N ILE A 1037 4.89 2.28 -86.40
CA ILE A 1037 4.32 1.22 -85.55
C ILE A 1037 4.48 1.63 -84.10
N TYR A 1038 3.39 1.56 -83.36
CA TYR A 1038 3.30 1.80 -81.93
C TYR A 1038 2.94 0.50 -81.23
N ILE A 1039 3.46 0.33 -80.01
CA ILE A 1039 3.11 -0.79 -79.12
C ILE A 1039 2.19 -0.25 -78.04
N TYR A 1040 1.06 -0.87 -77.80
CA TYR A 1040 0.25 -0.56 -76.62
C TYR A 1040 0.34 -1.70 -75.62
N LYS A 1041 0.44 -1.37 -74.33
CA LYS A 1041 0.37 -2.27 -73.19
C LYS A 1041 -0.83 -1.89 -72.35
N ILE A 1042 -1.71 -2.86 -72.12
CA ILE A 1042 -2.90 -2.71 -71.29
C ILE A 1042 -2.65 -3.53 -70.03
N THR A 1043 -2.72 -2.90 -68.86
CA THR A 1043 -2.49 -3.54 -67.55
C THR A 1043 -3.77 -3.43 -66.73
N CYS A 1044 -4.19 -4.53 -66.11
CA CYS A 1044 -5.35 -4.54 -65.21
C CYS A 1044 -4.94 -4.41 -63.73
N GLY A 1045 -5.90 -4.10 -62.87
CA GLY A 1045 -5.68 -3.96 -61.42
C GLY A 1045 -5.13 -5.22 -60.73
N SER A 1046 -5.25 -6.41 -61.32
CA SER A 1046 -4.64 -7.66 -60.82
C SER A 1046 -3.16 -7.83 -61.24
N GLY A 1047 -2.61 -6.90 -62.02
CA GLY A 1047 -1.21 -6.90 -62.46
C GLY A 1047 -0.92 -7.67 -63.75
N GLU A 1048 -1.91 -8.37 -64.34
CA GLU A 1048 -1.75 -8.96 -65.67
C GLU A 1048 -1.69 -7.88 -66.75
N SER A 1049 -0.98 -8.16 -67.85
CA SER A 1049 -0.88 -7.22 -68.96
C SER A 1049 -0.88 -7.90 -70.33
N VAL A 1050 -1.52 -7.25 -71.30
CA VAL A 1050 -1.54 -7.64 -72.71
C VAL A 1050 -0.90 -6.55 -73.56
N THR A 1051 -0.10 -6.95 -74.54
CA THR A 1051 0.55 -6.03 -75.48
C THR A 1051 0.08 -6.27 -76.91
N GLY A 1052 -0.15 -5.20 -77.68
CA GLY A 1052 -0.47 -5.28 -79.09
C GLY A 1052 0.23 -4.21 -79.93
N LYS A 1053 0.13 -4.34 -81.25
CA LYS A 1053 0.73 -3.42 -82.22
C LYS A 1053 -0.34 -2.59 -82.92
N LEU A 1054 -0.07 -1.32 -83.14
CA LEU A 1054 -0.90 -0.39 -83.91
C LEU A 1054 -0.05 0.29 -84.98
N ALA A 1055 -0.51 0.27 -86.23
CA ALA A 1055 0.12 1.01 -87.32
C ALA A 1055 -0.61 2.35 -87.55
N ALA A 1056 0.11 3.46 -87.45
CA ALA A 1056 -0.38 4.78 -87.85
C ALA A 1056 0.20 5.16 -89.23
N ILE A 1057 -0.68 5.39 -90.20
CA ILE A 1057 -0.36 5.66 -91.60
C ILE A 1057 -0.87 7.03 -92.03
N LYS A 1058 -0.33 7.58 -93.13
CA LYS A 1058 -0.69 8.91 -93.63
C LYS A 1058 -1.92 8.86 -94.52
#